data_AF-I0H856-F1
#
_entry.id   AF-I0H856-F1
#
_cell.length_a   1.000
_cell.length_b   1.000
_cell.length_c   1.000
_cell.angle_alpha   90.00
_cell.angle_beta   90.00
_cell.angle_gamma   90.00
#
_symmetry.space_group_name_H-M   'P 1'
#
loop_
_entity.id
_entity.type
_entity.pdbx_description
1 polymer ?
#
loop_
_entity_poly.entity_id
_entity_poly.type
_entity_poly.pdbx_seq_one_letter_code
_entity_poly.pdbx_strand_id
1 'polypeptide(L)'
;MLVSGPFGPVPQGSLLSRRAPRSLTAPVLGDTPGTPWLDHTREQLAAGRIVILGASIGAPAPVLVLTPESLRAGLARLPRGELVAVAQAPLRELRRLAGDAALVELVTVTRTSLIVWHADLDDFFDLARLLRGYRVRDSGDDAVASPAETDDHRRAGAAVDMYRADGLAQRQRPDTGSGTVSPVQTPASAGMRPGTNAVPGRGAPTGGIEGPGAFGRASPEVSDPVDERRFLGVVVTSPDGTPWHRGLPVGSPFRLMVRIGPPHPAGVVPATRAFPAGQLPRTDRGWGLVALATSDDLAIDDRARWLFLPPRGTSWSCDCPVSLFEHSCPPDARQEWLSLAAETPGVPCRARITVRVYYGAVLLQAVDIVVPVGADPDPPRGEIVYSRDPHLRDPEMHDHRGMSCHVGPSADGRHTLVVNNGYNRPVRVSFADRQGDTAAAALRHVLYDTQFHTDATPKHRNGPHGQPVKSAEEYLHDLRRLAGAGATVYRALLSDHGNEQSLRHWLDTEVVLTGAPPVIQVARSATSRVSVPWQALYTEPLVDGPDAADVCPSVWERGPGSAVADAPARCPHREKHDWDRGTICPFGFWGLANVLEHPPSSLDRILPRTTSATAPPSVVVAVNPTLRDHQRHLGRVSTLIGGRDLNVTTSWRELRSAAADGTDVLYFFGHGRLAVVDGLPTQQPALELGSEEWITPGRLGSWSATARWRYRRPLVILNGCGTGETLSDLLAGFVDAFVNSLRGAGVIATEIAVESRAAQYAMEAFLARMWAGDTAGGALRAVRWQLLSSGSVLGLAYTPHCDAFLTLPGHSTLTGDSTLTDDRKGRP
;
A
#
# COMPACT_ATOMS: atom_id res chain seq x y z
N MET A 1 -16.99 41.95 32.15
CA MET A 1 -17.93 40.84 31.83
C MET A 1 -17.09 39.69 31.31
N LEU A 2 -16.82 38.73 32.18
CA LEU A 2 -16.05 37.51 31.94
C LEU A 2 -17.04 36.37 31.72
N VAL A 3 -16.89 35.59 30.65
CA VAL A 3 -17.61 34.32 30.46
C VAL A 3 -16.57 33.23 30.28
N SER A 4 -16.53 32.37 31.29
CA SER A 4 -15.73 31.17 31.47
C SER A 4 -16.23 30.00 30.61
N GLY A 5 -15.31 29.28 29.96
CA GLY A 5 -15.58 28.06 29.20
C GLY A 5 -15.74 26.81 30.08
N PRO A 6 -16.29 25.71 29.55
CA PRO A 6 -16.73 24.57 30.35
C PRO A 6 -15.71 23.43 30.31
N PHE A 7 -14.60 23.54 31.05
CA PHE A 7 -13.78 22.37 31.39
C PHE A 7 -13.21 22.55 32.80
N GLY A 8 -13.88 21.98 33.78
CA GLY A 8 -13.37 21.82 35.14
C GLY A 8 -12.52 20.54 35.26
N PRO A 9 -11.54 20.49 36.17
CA PRO A 9 -10.69 19.32 36.37
C PRO A 9 -11.47 18.17 37.02
N VAL A 10 -11.25 16.96 36.51
CA VAL A 10 -11.79 15.70 37.06
C VAL A 10 -11.04 15.34 38.36
N PRO A 11 -11.74 14.98 39.46
CA PRO A 11 -11.08 14.63 40.71
C PRO A 11 -10.45 13.24 40.67
N GLN A 12 -9.23 13.14 41.21
CA GLN A 12 -8.57 11.88 41.53
C GLN A 12 -9.23 11.22 42.75
N GLY A 13 -9.52 9.91 42.63
CA GLY A 13 -9.72 9.01 43.77
C GLY A 13 -11.11 8.37 43.86
N SER A 14 -11.19 7.08 43.52
CA SER A 14 -12.18 6.18 44.11
C SER A 14 -11.68 4.73 44.08
N LEU A 15 -11.43 4.24 45.28
CA LEU A 15 -11.14 2.86 45.65
C LEU A 15 -12.28 1.92 45.26
N LEU A 16 -11.97 0.87 44.49
CA LEU A 16 -12.60 -0.45 44.68
C LEU A 16 -11.54 -1.54 44.47
N SER A 17 -11.13 -2.09 45.60
CA SER A 17 -10.11 -3.10 45.78
C SER A 17 -10.67 -4.52 45.60
N ARG A 18 -9.78 -5.42 45.14
CA ARG A 18 -9.71 -6.87 45.45
C ARG A 18 -10.78 -7.80 44.87
N ARG A 19 -10.35 -8.61 43.90
CA ARG A 19 -10.58 -10.07 43.88
C ARG A 19 -9.47 -10.75 43.06
N ALA A 20 -8.73 -11.64 43.71
CA ALA A 20 -7.72 -12.50 43.09
C ALA A 20 -8.38 -13.59 42.23
N PRO A 21 -7.76 -14.08 41.14
CA PRO A 21 -8.22 -15.29 40.48
C PRO A 21 -7.69 -16.53 41.20
N ARG A 22 -8.60 -17.46 41.51
CA ARG A 22 -8.31 -18.83 41.92
C ARG A 22 -7.72 -19.61 40.74
N SER A 23 -6.70 -20.41 41.04
CA SER A 23 -6.17 -21.47 40.17
C SER A 23 -7.23 -22.53 39.91
N LEU A 24 -7.51 -22.80 38.63
CA LEU A 24 -8.21 -24.01 38.18
C LEU A 24 -7.18 -24.92 37.50
N THR A 25 -6.73 -25.92 38.25
CA THR A 25 -6.07 -27.12 37.75
C THR A 25 -7.11 -28.05 37.12
N ALA A 26 -6.86 -28.51 35.89
CA ALA A 26 -7.48 -29.68 35.30
C ALA A 26 -6.51 -30.31 34.26
N PRO A 27 -6.60 -31.62 34.00
CA PRO A 27 -5.45 -32.51 34.12
C PRO A 27 -4.77 -32.90 32.81
N VAL A 28 -3.49 -33.26 32.96
CA VAL A 28 -2.65 -33.98 32.02
C VAL A 28 -3.03 -35.46 31.99
N LEU A 29 -3.18 -36.01 30.78
CA LEU A 29 -3.17 -37.44 30.44
C LEU A 29 -2.60 -37.52 29.00
N GLY A 30 -1.51 -38.20 28.67
CA GLY A 30 -0.50 -38.91 29.47
C GLY A 30 0.69 -39.23 28.55
N ASP A 31 1.91 -38.99 29.04
CA ASP A 31 3.15 -39.48 28.44
C ASP A 31 3.56 -40.73 29.23
N THR A 32 3.77 -41.86 28.54
CA THR A 32 4.45 -43.03 29.11
C THR A 32 5.98 -42.77 29.08
N PRO A 33 6.70 -42.88 30.22
CA PRO A 33 8.15 -42.69 30.25
C PRO A 33 8.87 -44.01 29.94
N GLY A 34 9.88 -43.98 29.06
CA GLY A 34 10.65 -45.20 28.78
C GLY A 34 11.70 -45.19 27.67
N THR A 35 12.18 -44.05 27.18
CA THR A 35 13.27 -44.04 26.19
C THR A 35 14.27 -42.92 26.49
N PRO A 36 15.45 -43.21 27.11
CA PRO A 36 16.46 -42.21 27.49
C PRO A 36 16.95 -41.32 26.34
N TRP A 37 16.82 -41.80 25.10
CA TRP A 37 17.18 -41.04 23.90
C TRP A 37 16.16 -39.94 23.54
N LEU A 38 14.87 -40.13 23.85
CA LEU A 38 13.81 -39.16 23.54
C LEU A 38 13.86 -37.94 24.47
N ASP A 39 14.19 -38.16 25.74
CA ASP A 39 14.35 -37.07 26.73
C ASP A 39 15.60 -36.24 26.44
N HIS A 40 16.72 -36.88 26.07
CA HIS A 40 17.92 -36.17 25.62
C HIS A 40 17.66 -35.34 24.36
N THR A 41 16.88 -35.88 23.40
CA THR A 41 16.53 -35.16 22.17
C THR A 41 15.58 -33.98 22.46
N ARG A 42 14.62 -34.12 23.38
CA ARG A 42 13.74 -33.02 23.83
C ARG A 42 14.52 -31.93 24.57
N GLU A 43 15.49 -32.28 25.41
CA GLU A 43 16.38 -31.30 26.08
C GLU A 43 17.27 -30.54 25.09
N GLN A 44 17.85 -31.22 24.09
CA GLN A 44 18.67 -30.57 23.06
C GLN A 44 17.85 -29.68 22.12
N LEU A 45 16.60 -30.07 21.82
CA LEU A 45 15.63 -29.25 21.07
C LEU A 45 15.22 -27.99 21.85
N ALA A 46 14.96 -28.12 23.14
CA ALA A 46 14.66 -26.98 24.01
C ALA A 46 15.85 -26.02 24.20
N ALA A 47 17.08 -26.50 23.95
CA ALA A 47 18.31 -25.71 24.03
C ALA A 47 18.74 -25.07 22.69
N GLY A 48 17.94 -25.18 21.63
CA GLY A 48 18.23 -24.55 20.32
C GLY A 48 19.40 -25.17 19.56
N ARG A 49 19.74 -26.44 19.81
CA ARG A 49 20.93 -27.09 19.21
C ARG A 49 20.56 -28.25 18.31
N ILE A 50 20.36 -28.01 17.01
CA ILE A 50 20.55 -29.07 16.01
C ILE A 50 21.13 -28.49 14.70
N VAL A 51 22.23 -29.10 14.25
CA VAL A 51 22.67 -29.22 12.84
C VAL A 51 23.11 -30.66 12.66
N ILE A 52 22.74 -31.34 11.56
CA ILE A 52 23.25 -32.68 11.22
C ILE A 52 24.11 -32.57 9.98
N LEU A 53 25.34 -33.12 10.03
CA LEU A 53 26.17 -33.35 8.85
C LEU A 53 26.71 -34.76 8.83
N GLY A 54 26.65 -35.41 7.67
CA GLY A 54 27.34 -36.65 7.38
C GLY A 54 28.18 -36.54 6.12
N ALA A 55 29.50 -36.67 6.26
CA ALA A 55 30.39 -37.07 5.18
C ALA A 55 31.44 -38.06 5.72
N SER A 56 31.32 -39.32 5.35
CA SER A 56 32.45 -40.23 5.16
C SER A 56 32.05 -41.35 4.21
N ILE A 57 32.93 -41.66 3.28
CA ILE A 57 32.78 -42.76 2.32
C ILE A 57 32.99 -44.08 3.08
N GLY A 58 31.95 -44.91 3.15
CA GLY A 58 32.10 -46.36 3.38
C GLY A 58 31.75 -46.94 4.75
N ALA A 59 31.22 -46.18 5.72
CA ALA A 59 30.67 -46.75 6.96
C ALA A 59 29.63 -45.81 7.62
N PRO A 60 28.64 -46.34 8.37
CA PRO A 60 27.66 -45.53 9.09
C PRO A 60 28.37 -44.75 10.22
N ALA A 61 28.37 -43.42 10.11
CA ALA A 61 28.87 -42.52 11.16
C ALA A 61 27.71 -42.09 12.07
N PRO A 62 27.96 -41.87 13.39
CA PRO A 62 26.94 -41.38 14.31
C PRO A 62 26.57 -39.92 14.02
N VAL A 63 25.31 -39.58 14.29
CA VAL A 63 24.81 -38.20 14.28
C VAL A 63 25.56 -37.38 15.32
N LEU A 64 26.21 -36.29 14.90
CA LEU A 64 26.93 -35.36 15.77
C LEU A 64 26.11 -34.10 16.00
N VAL A 65 25.85 -33.77 17.27
CA VAL A 65 25.29 -32.47 17.68
C VAL A 65 26.46 -31.52 17.95
N LEU A 66 26.59 -30.46 17.17
CA LEU A 66 27.64 -29.45 17.33
C LEU A 66 27.09 -28.18 17.99
N THR A 67 27.92 -27.52 18.80
CA THR A 67 27.66 -26.14 19.24
C THR A 67 27.87 -25.17 18.07
N PRO A 68 27.27 -23.96 18.07
CA PRO A 68 27.51 -22.94 17.03
C PRO A 68 29.00 -22.61 16.81
N GLU A 69 29.82 -22.65 17.86
CA GLU A 69 31.27 -22.45 17.78
C GLU A 69 31.99 -23.63 17.12
N SER A 70 31.55 -24.86 17.41
CA SER A 70 32.10 -26.07 16.77
C SER A 70 31.73 -26.15 15.30
N LEU A 71 30.53 -25.70 14.93
CA LEU A 71 30.10 -25.55 13.53
C LEU A 71 30.94 -24.50 12.80
N ARG A 72 31.14 -23.31 13.40
CA ARG A 72 32.03 -22.27 12.86
C ARG A 72 33.45 -22.79 12.63
N ALA A 73 34.00 -23.52 13.60
CA ALA A 73 35.32 -24.13 13.48
C ALA A 73 35.39 -25.24 12.42
N GLY A 74 34.28 -25.95 12.16
CA GLY A 74 34.16 -26.96 11.11
C GLY A 74 34.09 -26.34 9.71
N LEU A 75 33.22 -25.34 9.51
CA LEU A 75 33.09 -24.61 8.25
C LEU A 75 34.40 -23.91 7.85
N ALA A 76 35.14 -23.36 8.81
CA ALA A 76 36.44 -22.74 8.56
C ALA A 76 37.54 -23.71 8.11
N ARG A 77 37.35 -25.03 8.27
CA ARG A 77 38.31 -26.07 7.86
C ARG A 77 37.97 -26.70 6.51
N LEU A 78 36.83 -26.37 5.90
CA LEU A 78 36.46 -26.90 4.60
C LEU A 78 37.38 -26.33 3.50
N PRO A 79 37.85 -27.15 2.54
CA PRO A 79 38.62 -26.66 1.40
C PRO A 79 37.81 -25.64 0.58
N ARG A 80 38.47 -24.58 0.10
CA ARG A 80 37.83 -23.65 -0.86
C ARG A 80 37.46 -24.42 -2.13
N GLY A 81 36.17 -24.49 -2.46
CA GLY A 81 35.67 -25.14 -3.68
C GLY A 81 34.50 -26.11 -3.49
N GLU A 82 34.14 -26.47 -2.25
CA GLU A 82 33.02 -27.41 -2.00
C GLU A 82 31.65 -26.69 -1.93
N LEU A 83 30.62 -27.37 -2.45
CA LEU A 83 29.21 -26.93 -2.44
C LEU A 83 28.55 -27.25 -1.10
N VAL A 84 27.79 -26.29 -0.57
CA VAL A 84 26.99 -26.45 0.65
C VAL A 84 25.52 -26.33 0.29
N ALA A 85 24.71 -27.32 0.68
CA ALA A 85 23.27 -27.32 0.53
C ALA A 85 22.62 -27.00 1.88
N VAL A 86 21.62 -26.13 1.88
CA VAL A 86 20.84 -25.80 3.08
C VAL A 86 19.38 -26.00 2.73
N ALA A 87 18.70 -26.88 3.48
CA ALA A 87 17.30 -27.19 3.28
C ALA A 87 16.49 -26.80 4.52
N GLN A 88 15.31 -26.22 4.30
CA GLN A 88 14.35 -25.87 5.35
C GLN A 88 13.04 -26.63 5.10
N ALA A 89 12.65 -27.51 6.02
CA ALA A 89 11.36 -28.20 5.97
C ALA A 89 10.72 -28.26 7.37
N PRO A 90 9.40 -28.08 7.51
CA PRO A 90 8.72 -28.29 8.78
C PRO A 90 8.86 -29.74 9.27
N LEU A 91 9.21 -29.94 10.54
CA LEU A 91 9.40 -31.28 11.16
C LEU A 91 8.21 -32.23 10.95
N ARG A 92 6.99 -31.68 10.80
CA ARG A 92 5.76 -32.45 10.53
C ARG A 92 5.74 -33.07 9.11
N GLU A 93 6.31 -32.41 8.11
CA GLU A 93 6.36 -32.92 6.74
C GLU A 93 7.36 -34.05 6.60
N LEU A 94 8.49 -33.97 7.30
CA LEU A 94 9.47 -35.06 7.39
C LEU A 94 8.86 -36.31 8.04
N ARG A 95 8.10 -36.16 9.13
CA ARG A 95 7.39 -37.29 9.76
C ARG A 95 6.34 -37.91 8.83
N ARG A 96 5.67 -37.11 8.01
CA ARG A 96 4.69 -37.58 7.04
C ARG A 96 5.34 -38.35 5.88
N LEU A 97 6.51 -37.92 5.42
CA LEU A 97 7.21 -38.51 4.28
C LEU A 97 7.99 -39.77 4.66
N ALA A 98 8.56 -39.84 5.85
CA ALA A 98 9.40 -40.96 6.29
C ALA A 98 8.67 -42.01 7.16
N GLY A 99 7.52 -41.65 7.75
CA GLY A 99 6.90 -42.45 8.81
C GLY A 99 7.74 -42.48 10.10
N ASP A 100 7.13 -42.84 11.23
CA ASP A 100 7.77 -42.73 12.57
C ASP A 100 9.00 -43.64 12.76
N ALA A 101 9.19 -44.65 11.91
CA ALA A 101 10.28 -45.63 12.04
C ALA A 101 11.46 -45.43 11.07
N ALA A 102 11.34 -44.56 10.05
CA ALA A 102 12.35 -44.45 8.98
C ALA A 102 13.01 -43.07 8.88
N LEU A 103 13.23 -42.38 10.01
CA LEU A 103 13.96 -41.10 10.02
C LEU A 103 15.49 -41.25 9.79
N VAL A 104 15.96 -42.44 9.40
CA VAL A 104 17.40 -42.77 9.26
C VAL A 104 17.82 -43.14 7.82
N GLU A 105 16.90 -43.30 6.86
CA GLU A 105 17.28 -43.55 5.47
C GLU A 105 16.91 -42.40 4.55
N LEU A 106 17.84 -41.47 4.36
CA LEU A 106 17.80 -40.56 3.21
C LEU A 106 19.20 -40.11 2.80
N VAL A 107 19.97 -40.97 2.12
CA VAL A 107 21.12 -40.54 1.29
C VAL A 107 21.42 -41.53 0.16
N THR A 108 21.36 -41.08 -1.11
CA THR A 108 22.41 -41.16 -2.16
C THR A 108 21.86 -40.54 -3.46
N VAL A 109 22.54 -39.77 -4.34
CA VAL A 109 23.94 -39.65 -4.81
C VAL A 109 24.15 -38.19 -5.32
N THR A 110 25.20 -37.45 -4.97
CA THR A 110 26.47 -37.32 -5.71
C THR A 110 27.48 -36.53 -4.88
N ARG A 111 28.76 -36.69 -5.25
CA ARG A 111 29.98 -36.34 -4.50
C ARG A 111 29.95 -34.89 -3.98
N THR A 112 30.28 -34.70 -2.70
CA THR A 112 30.49 -33.42 -1.98
C THR A 112 29.27 -32.50 -1.85
N SER A 113 28.39 -32.79 -0.89
CA SER A 113 27.41 -31.81 -0.38
C SER A 113 27.26 -31.93 1.15
N LEU A 114 27.44 -30.80 1.82
CA LEU A 114 27.18 -30.57 3.25
C LEU A 114 25.71 -30.16 3.41
N ILE A 115 24.86 -30.87 4.16
CA ILE A 115 23.43 -30.52 4.36
C ILE A 115 23.24 -29.91 5.75
N VAL A 116 23.11 -28.60 5.88
CA VAL A 116 22.89 -27.96 7.20
C VAL A 116 21.39 -27.79 7.47
N TRP A 117 20.92 -28.23 8.63
CA TRP A 117 19.53 -28.07 9.11
C TRP A 117 19.51 -27.12 10.31
N HIS A 118 18.64 -26.10 10.35
CA HIS A 118 18.55 -25.14 11.47
C HIS A 118 17.09 -24.83 11.81
N ALA A 119 16.73 -24.88 13.09
CA ALA A 119 15.36 -24.75 13.59
C ALA A 119 15.23 -23.54 14.53
N ASP A 120 15.50 -22.34 14.03
CA ASP A 120 14.97 -21.10 14.59
C ASP A 120 15.09 -19.97 13.54
N LEU A 121 14.06 -19.13 13.41
CA LEU A 121 13.98 -18.09 12.36
C LEU A 121 14.89 -16.89 12.65
N ASP A 122 15.23 -16.66 13.92
CA ASP A 122 16.05 -15.52 14.33
C ASP A 122 17.54 -15.66 13.96
N ASP A 123 18.06 -16.89 13.83
CA ASP A 123 19.48 -17.19 13.61
C ASP A 123 19.86 -17.54 12.14
N PHE A 124 18.89 -17.61 11.23
CA PHE A 124 19.14 -17.81 9.79
C PHE A 124 20.07 -16.71 9.21
N PHE A 125 19.97 -15.49 9.74
CA PHE A 125 20.77 -14.35 9.29
C PHE A 125 22.25 -14.47 9.67
N ASP A 126 22.59 -15.17 10.76
CA ASP A 126 23.97 -15.44 11.13
C ASP A 126 24.59 -16.51 10.22
N LEU A 127 23.80 -17.49 9.77
CA LEU A 127 24.21 -18.44 8.73
C LEU A 127 24.47 -17.73 7.39
N ALA A 128 23.58 -16.84 6.95
CA ALA A 128 23.76 -16.05 5.73
C ALA A 128 24.99 -15.10 5.82
N ARG A 129 25.30 -14.56 7.01
CA ARG A 129 26.52 -13.78 7.26
C ARG A 129 27.79 -14.63 7.20
N LEU A 130 27.74 -15.88 7.67
CA LEU A 130 28.87 -16.83 7.65
C LEU A 130 29.24 -17.30 6.24
N LEU A 131 28.30 -17.27 5.29
CA LEU A 131 28.52 -17.64 3.89
C LEU A 131 29.03 -16.49 3.00
N ARG A 132 29.48 -15.36 3.57
CA ARG A 132 30.10 -14.25 2.81
C ARG A 132 31.32 -14.74 2.03
N GLY A 133 31.14 -14.93 0.72
CA GLY A 133 32.11 -15.57 -0.17
C GLY A 133 31.49 -16.62 -1.10
N TYR A 134 30.20 -16.92 -0.92
CA TYR A 134 29.42 -17.85 -1.74
C TYR A 134 28.21 -17.14 -2.37
N ARG A 135 27.88 -17.45 -3.63
CA ARG A 135 26.61 -17.12 -4.29
C ARG A 135 25.58 -18.20 -3.95
N VAL A 136 24.42 -17.79 -3.46
CA VAL A 136 23.29 -18.70 -3.22
C VAL A 136 22.41 -18.69 -4.47
N ARG A 137 22.14 -19.87 -5.03
CA ARG A 137 21.18 -20.06 -6.12
C ARG A 137 20.01 -20.87 -5.59
N ASP A 138 18.82 -20.30 -5.70
CA ASP A 138 17.57 -20.96 -5.35
C ASP A 138 17.13 -21.86 -6.52
N SER A 139 16.79 -23.11 -6.23
CA SER A 139 16.36 -24.12 -7.21
C SER A 139 14.98 -24.73 -6.93
N GLY A 140 14.17 -24.07 -6.10
CA GLY A 140 12.79 -24.47 -5.83
C GLY A 140 12.64 -25.25 -4.53
N ASP A 141 13.27 -26.43 -4.44
CA ASP A 141 13.19 -27.29 -3.24
C ASP A 141 14.49 -27.26 -2.38
N ASP A 142 15.58 -26.69 -2.92
CA ASP A 142 16.89 -26.58 -2.27
C ASP A 142 17.55 -25.22 -2.56
N ALA A 143 18.28 -24.69 -1.58
CA ALA A 143 19.21 -23.57 -1.76
C ALA A 143 20.65 -24.08 -1.84
N VAL A 144 21.33 -23.78 -2.95
CA VAL A 144 22.72 -24.22 -3.20
C VAL A 144 23.66 -23.02 -3.14
N ALA A 145 24.65 -23.07 -2.23
CA ALA A 145 25.68 -22.05 -2.11
C ALA A 145 26.99 -22.49 -2.81
N SER A 146 27.48 -21.71 -3.77
CA SER A 146 28.75 -21.95 -4.48
C SER A 146 29.72 -20.80 -4.29
N PRO A 147 31.07 -20.98 -4.29
CA PRO A 147 32.01 -19.88 -4.12
C PRO A 147 31.81 -18.78 -5.16
N ALA A 148 31.87 -17.51 -4.75
CA ALA A 148 31.90 -16.38 -5.67
C ALA A 148 33.27 -16.33 -6.36
N GLU A 149 33.33 -16.58 -7.67
CA GLU A 149 34.56 -16.41 -8.45
C GLU A 149 35.12 -14.99 -8.26
N THR A 150 36.41 -14.88 -7.91
CA THR A 150 37.15 -13.63 -7.96
C THR A 150 37.34 -13.26 -9.44
N ASP A 151 36.60 -12.24 -9.90
CA ASP A 151 36.74 -11.59 -11.20
C ASP A 151 38.11 -10.90 -11.30
N ASP A 152 39.18 -11.67 -11.56
CA ASP A 152 40.55 -11.12 -11.69
C ASP A 152 41.11 -11.20 -13.11
N HIS A 153 40.26 -11.43 -14.12
CA HIS A 153 40.67 -11.43 -15.53
C HIS A 153 39.75 -10.59 -16.41
N ARG A 154 39.65 -9.28 -16.12
CA ARG A 154 39.15 -8.29 -17.12
C ARG A 154 39.53 -6.82 -16.86
N ARG A 155 40.71 -6.52 -16.32
CA ARG A 155 41.30 -5.17 -16.36
C ARG A 155 42.81 -5.19 -16.56
N ALA A 156 43.23 -5.34 -17.81
CA ALA A 156 44.52 -4.85 -18.28
C ALA A 156 44.24 -3.83 -19.39
N GLY A 157 44.44 -2.55 -19.10
CA GLY A 157 44.16 -1.48 -20.05
C GLY A 157 44.25 -0.08 -19.45
N ALA A 158 45.50 0.40 -19.30
CA ALA A 158 45.96 1.78 -19.23
C ALA A 158 45.61 2.66 -18.00
N ALA A 159 46.69 3.02 -17.31
CA ALA A 159 46.82 4.06 -16.29
C ALA A 159 47.12 5.46 -16.87
N VAL A 160 47.19 6.45 -15.94
CA VAL A 160 47.90 7.78 -15.97
C VAL A 160 47.00 8.98 -16.33
N ASP A 161 46.84 10.11 -15.60
CA ASP A 161 47.44 10.82 -14.44
C ASP A 161 46.31 11.59 -13.70
N MET A 162 46.22 11.75 -12.37
CA MET A 162 46.97 12.57 -11.41
C MET A 162 47.06 14.10 -11.72
N TYR A 163 46.22 14.92 -11.08
CA TYR A 163 46.67 16.08 -10.27
C TYR A 163 45.52 16.68 -9.44
N ARG A 164 45.87 17.03 -8.20
CA ARG A 164 45.08 17.77 -7.22
C ARG A 164 45.80 19.10 -7.00
N ALA A 165 45.01 20.14 -6.70
CA ALA A 165 45.35 21.35 -5.94
C ALA A 165 45.68 22.67 -6.67
N ASP A 166 45.02 23.69 -6.12
CA ASP A 166 45.34 25.12 -5.96
C ASP A 166 45.01 26.14 -7.06
N GLY A 167 44.30 27.20 -6.64
CA GLY A 167 44.08 28.41 -7.43
C GLY A 167 42.99 29.35 -6.89
N LEU A 168 43.31 30.10 -5.83
CA LEU A 168 42.55 31.25 -5.32
C LEU A 168 42.46 32.41 -6.34
N ALA A 169 41.31 33.10 -6.30
CA ALA A 169 41.05 34.52 -6.61
C ALA A 169 41.24 35.05 -8.05
N GLN A 170 40.15 35.57 -8.64
CA GLN A 170 39.99 37.03 -8.87
C GLN A 170 38.64 37.38 -9.51
N ARG A 171 38.19 38.59 -9.15
CA ARG A 171 36.97 39.30 -9.56
C ARG A 171 36.98 39.61 -11.06
N GLN A 172 35.79 39.66 -11.69
CA GLN A 172 35.40 40.75 -12.59
C GLN A 172 33.89 40.74 -12.88
N ARG A 173 33.26 41.91 -12.69
CA ARG A 173 31.97 42.29 -13.29
C ARG A 173 32.17 42.58 -14.79
N PRO A 174 31.12 42.48 -15.60
CA PRO A 174 30.62 43.67 -16.30
C PRO A 174 29.09 43.74 -16.22
N ASP A 175 28.52 44.85 -15.78
CA ASP A 175 28.20 46.07 -16.54
C ASP A 175 26.83 46.02 -17.22
N THR A 176 26.12 47.11 -16.91
CA THR A 176 24.77 47.50 -17.24
C THR A 176 24.65 47.92 -18.69
N GLY A 177 23.70 47.32 -19.41
CA GLY A 177 23.28 47.75 -20.74
C GLY A 177 21.84 48.24 -20.72
N SER A 178 21.66 49.55 -20.65
CA SER A 178 20.43 50.29 -20.92
C SER A 178 20.06 50.24 -22.42
N GLY A 179 18.80 49.99 -22.74
CA GLY A 179 18.29 50.00 -24.12
C GLY A 179 16.81 50.41 -24.18
N THR A 180 16.61 51.64 -24.64
CA THR A 180 15.41 52.44 -24.92
C THR A 180 14.23 51.78 -25.66
N VAL A 181 13.04 52.08 -25.13
CA VAL A 181 11.71 52.38 -25.71
C VAL A 181 11.63 52.64 -27.23
N SER A 182 10.65 52.01 -27.90
CA SER A 182 9.63 52.67 -28.73
C SER A 182 8.41 51.78 -29.03
N PRO A 183 7.22 52.38 -29.26
CA PRO A 183 5.89 51.74 -29.16
C PRO A 183 5.30 51.41 -30.55
N VAL A 184 3.97 51.21 -30.63
CA VAL A 184 3.09 50.97 -31.83
C VAL A 184 2.68 49.47 -31.91
N GLN A 185 1.41 49.02 -31.97
CA GLN A 185 0.13 49.58 -32.40
C GLN A 185 -1.04 48.72 -31.85
N THR A 186 -2.13 49.37 -31.43
CA THR A 186 -3.49 48.80 -31.38
C THR A 186 -4.06 48.61 -32.79
N PRO A 187 -5.02 47.68 -32.98
CA PRO A 187 -6.28 48.18 -33.53
C PRO A 187 -7.55 47.56 -32.92
N ALA A 188 -8.49 48.47 -32.67
CA ALA A 188 -9.91 48.48 -33.01
C ALA A 188 -10.71 47.16 -33.12
N SER A 189 -11.74 47.14 -32.27
CA SER A 189 -13.06 46.55 -32.44
C SER A 189 -13.73 46.78 -33.81
N ALA A 190 -14.32 45.73 -34.37
CA ALA A 190 -15.50 45.82 -35.24
C ALA A 190 -16.33 44.53 -35.12
N GLY A 191 -17.63 44.68 -34.88
CA GLY A 191 -18.56 43.57 -34.74
C GLY A 191 -19.13 43.08 -36.08
N MET A 192 -19.60 41.84 -36.10
CA MET A 192 -20.73 41.40 -36.92
C MET A 192 -21.17 39.98 -36.50
N ARG A 193 -22.46 39.83 -36.18
CA ARG A 193 -23.24 38.58 -36.24
C ARG A 193 -24.03 38.59 -37.57
N PRO A 194 -24.83 37.55 -37.91
CA PRO A 194 -24.49 36.14 -38.06
C PRO A 194 -24.92 35.62 -39.46
N GLY A 195 -24.15 34.72 -40.06
CA GLY A 195 -24.53 34.04 -41.30
C GLY A 195 -25.17 32.67 -41.02
N THR A 196 -26.49 32.60 -41.15
CA THR A 196 -27.26 31.35 -41.31
C THR A 196 -26.89 30.67 -42.62
N ASN A 197 -26.63 29.36 -42.63
CA ASN A 197 -26.72 28.55 -43.85
C ASN A 197 -27.26 27.14 -43.58
N ALA A 198 -28.55 27.03 -43.91
CA ALA A 198 -29.22 25.97 -44.65
C ALA A 198 -28.55 24.59 -44.83
N VAL A 199 -29.34 23.60 -44.40
CA VAL A 199 -29.35 22.20 -44.82
C VAL A 199 -29.87 22.08 -46.27
N PRO A 200 -29.29 21.18 -47.06
CA PRO A 200 -30.10 20.20 -47.82
C PRO A 200 -29.52 18.78 -47.60
N GLY A 201 -30.27 17.70 -47.46
CA GLY A 201 -31.57 17.41 -48.05
C GLY A 201 -31.41 16.38 -49.17
N ARG A 202 -31.49 15.09 -48.79
CA ARG A 202 -31.89 13.90 -49.57
C ARG A 202 -31.19 13.55 -50.88
N GLY A 203 -30.77 12.29 -50.97
CA GLY A 203 -30.54 11.58 -52.23
C GLY A 203 -30.22 10.11 -52.00
N ALA A 204 -31.27 9.28 -51.89
CA ALA A 204 -31.15 7.83 -52.05
C ALA A 204 -31.20 7.48 -53.54
N PRO A 205 -30.42 6.49 -54.00
CA PRO A 205 -30.84 5.68 -55.12
C PRO A 205 -30.85 4.19 -54.73
N THR A 206 -32.04 3.62 -54.87
CA THR A 206 -32.29 2.20 -55.12
C THR A 206 -31.67 1.81 -56.46
N GLY A 207 -30.82 0.79 -56.47
CA GLY A 207 -30.28 0.20 -57.69
C GLY A 207 -29.93 -1.26 -57.44
N GLY A 208 -30.87 -2.15 -57.76
CA GLY A 208 -30.66 -3.59 -57.77
C GLY A 208 -29.85 -4.00 -59.00
N ILE A 209 -28.90 -4.91 -58.81
CA ILE A 209 -28.28 -5.69 -59.86
C ILE A 209 -28.22 -7.13 -59.34
N GLU A 210 -29.00 -8.01 -59.99
CA GLU A 210 -28.88 -9.45 -59.89
C GLU A 210 -27.61 -9.90 -60.63
N GLY A 211 -26.83 -10.79 -60.01
CA GLY A 211 -25.67 -11.43 -60.63
C GLY A 211 -25.27 -12.70 -59.86
N PRO A 212 -24.79 -13.75 -60.56
CA PRO A 212 -25.01 -15.14 -60.20
C PRO A 212 -23.95 -15.72 -59.26
N GLY A 213 -24.31 -16.87 -58.67
CA GLY A 213 -23.64 -17.50 -57.54
C GLY A 213 -22.14 -17.80 -57.72
N ALA A 214 -21.45 -17.69 -56.59
CA ALA A 214 -20.12 -18.23 -56.37
C ALA A 214 -20.06 -18.86 -54.98
N PHE A 215 -19.52 -20.07 -54.93
CA PHE A 215 -19.40 -20.97 -53.79
C PHE A 215 -18.75 -20.29 -52.57
N GLY A 216 -19.55 -20.02 -51.53
CA GLY A 216 -19.05 -19.66 -50.21
C GLY A 216 -18.64 -20.91 -49.44
N ARG A 217 -17.33 -21.13 -49.28
CA ARG A 217 -16.84 -21.93 -48.15
C ARG A 217 -17.34 -21.24 -46.88
N ALA A 218 -18.12 -21.97 -46.06
CA ALA A 218 -18.38 -21.55 -44.70
C ALA A 218 -17.02 -21.39 -44.01
N SER A 219 -16.59 -20.14 -43.82
CA SER A 219 -15.65 -19.84 -42.75
C SER A 219 -16.29 -20.38 -41.47
N PRO A 220 -15.56 -21.13 -40.63
CA PRO A 220 -16.11 -21.48 -39.33
C PRO A 220 -16.52 -20.16 -38.69
N GLU A 221 -17.81 -20.05 -38.34
CA GLU A 221 -18.25 -19.01 -37.43
C GLU A 221 -17.33 -19.11 -36.24
N VAL A 222 -16.39 -18.16 -36.14
CA VAL A 222 -15.70 -17.88 -34.89
C VAL A 222 -16.82 -17.36 -34.02
N SER A 223 -17.50 -18.28 -33.32
CA SER A 223 -18.46 -17.94 -32.29
C SER A 223 -17.76 -16.93 -31.41
N ASP A 224 -18.30 -15.70 -31.35
CA ASP A 224 -17.81 -14.68 -30.44
C ASP A 224 -17.54 -15.36 -29.10
N PRO A 225 -16.33 -15.20 -28.52
CA PRO A 225 -15.99 -15.87 -27.28
C PRO A 225 -17.11 -15.58 -26.29
N VAL A 226 -17.81 -16.65 -25.89
CA VAL A 226 -18.92 -16.59 -24.93
C VAL A 226 -18.49 -15.61 -23.85
N ASP A 227 -19.33 -14.60 -23.61
CA ASP A 227 -19.11 -13.52 -22.67
C ASP A 227 -18.91 -14.10 -21.26
N GLU A 228 -17.68 -14.55 -20.98
CA GLU A 228 -17.25 -15.21 -19.75
C GLU A 228 -17.11 -14.14 -18.67
N ARG A 229 -18.24 -13.52 -18.34
CA ARG A 229 -18.38 -12.55 -17.27
C ARG A 229 -18.17 -13.25 -15.94
N ARG A 230 -17.13 -12.85 -15.22
CA ARG A 230 -16.81 -13.35 -13.88
C ARG A 230 -17.09 -12.31 -12.81
N PHE A 231 -17.37 -12.81 -11.62
CA PHE A 231 -17.77 -12.06 -10.44
C PHE A 231 -17.18 -12.76 -9.22
N LEU A 232 -16.81 -11.99 -8.20
CA LEU A 232 -16.60 -12.54 -6.86
C LEU A 232 -17.96 -12.96 -6.29
N GLY A 233 -18.21 -14.26 -6.29
CA GLY A 233 -19.39 -14.88 -5.72
C GLY A 233 -19.11 -15.38 -4.31
N VAL A 234 -19.99 -15.02 -3.38
CA VAL A 234 -20.04 -15.65 -2.06
C VAL A 234 -21.42 -16.26 -1.85
N VAL A 235 -21.48 -17.49 -1.35
CA VAL A 235 -22.72 -18.18 -0.96
C VAL A 235 -22.61 -18.59 0.50
N VAL A 236 -23.69 -18.41 1.26
CA VAL A 236 -23.80 -18.88 2.64
C VAL A 236 -24.59 -20.18 2.62
N THR A 237 -23.97 -21.30 3.00
CA THR A 237 -24.59 -22.64 2.93
C THR A 237 -24.58 -23.34 4.28
N SER A 238 -25.45 -24.33 4.48
CA SER A 238 -25.28 -25.32 5.54
C SER A 238 -24.06 -26.20 5.29
N PRO A 239 -23.62 -27.02 6.27
CA PRO A 239 -22.46 -27.89 6.11
C PRO A 239 -22.58 -28.92 4.97
N ASP A 240 -23.80 -29.29 4.59
CA ASP A 240 -24.13 -30.18 3.47
C ASP A 240 -24.10 -29.48 2.09
N GLY A 241 -23.89 -28.16 2.05
CA GLY A 241 -23.85 -27.35 0.83
C GLY A 241 -25.19 -26.72 0.42
N THR A 242 -26.27 -26.91 1.18
CA THR A 242 -27.57 -26.30 0.85
C THR A 242 -27.51 -24.78 1.10
N PRO A 243 -27.81 -23.91 0.12
CA PRO A 243 -27.80 -22.46 0.32
C PRO A 243 -28.87 -21.99 1.31
N TRP A 244 -28.52 -21.00 2.13
CA TRP A 244 -29.46 -20.36 3.03
C TRP A 244 -30.24 -19.25 2.31
N HIS A 245 -31.58 -19.32 2.40
CA HIS A 245 -32.50 -18.33 1.81
C HIS A 245 -33.26 -17.50 2.85
N ARG A 246 -32.89 -17.63 4.13
CA ARG A 246 -33.46 -16.95 5.31
C ARG A 246 -32.38 -16.83 6.39
N GLY A 247 -32.71 -16.21 7.52
CA GLY A 247 -31.82 -16.14 8.68
C GLY A 247 -31.34 -17.54 9.13
N LEU A 248 -30.10 -17.59 9.60
CA LEU A 248 -29.47 -18.82 10.08
C LEU A 248 -29.93 -19.09 11.52
N PRO A 249 -30.11 -20.36 11.94
CA PRO A 249 -30.41 -20.66 13.33
C PRO A 249 -29.22 -20.28 14.24
N VAL A 250 -29.49 -20.05 15.53
CA VAL A 250 -28.45 -19.78 16.53
C VAL A 250 -27.57 -21.02 16.76
N GLY A 251 -26.31 -20.84 17.14
CA GLY A 251 -25.37 -21.91 17.49
C GLY A 251 -25.20 -22.99 16.40
N SER A 252 -25.41 -22.61 15.13
CA SER A 252 -25.47 -23.55 14.02
C SER A 252 -24.25 -23.38 13.11
N PRO A 253 -23.59 -24.48 12.72
CA PRO A 253 -22.48 -24.42 11.79
C PRO A 253 -22.98 -24.09 10.39
N PHE A 254 -22.18 -23.33 9.65
CA PHE A 254 -22.41 -22.99 8.25
C PHE A 254 -21.08 -22.85 7.50
N ARG A 255 -21.15 -22.68 6.19
CA ARG A 255 -19.99 -22.46 5.32
C ARG A 255 -20.17 -21.20 4.49
N LEU A 256 -19.08 -20.46 4.33
CA LEU A 256 -18.95 -19.46 3.28
C LEU A 256 -18.24 -20.11 2.10
N MET A 257 -18.95 -20.18 0.98
CA MET A 257 -18.44 -20.70 -0.27
C MET A 257 -18.02 -19.51 -1.13
N VAL A 258 -16.73 -19.38 -1.43
CA VAL A 258 -16.15 -18.28 -2.21
C VAL A 258 -15.69 -18.80 -3.57
N ARG A 259 -16.05 -18.10 -4.65
CA ARG A 259 -15.49 -18.33 -5.99
C ARG A 259 -15.41 -17.05 -6.80
N ILE A 260 -14.61 -17.06 -7.85
CA ILE A 260 -14.58 -16.05 -8.91
C ILE A 260 -14.99 -16.74 -10.22
N GLY A 261 -16.18 -16.41 -10.73
CA GLY A 261 -16.75 -17.07 -11.91
C GLY A 261 -18.10 -16.47 -12.31
N PRO A 262 -18.91 -17.16 -13.14
CA PRO A 262 -20.24 -16.70 -13.49
C PRO A 262 -21.11 -16.43 -12.24
N PRO A 263 -22.12 -15.54 -12.33
CA PRO A 263 -23.06 -15.31 -11.24
C PRO A 263 -23.66 -16.62 -10.73
N HIS A 264 -23.70 -16.79 -9.42
CA HIS A 264 -24.40 -17.92 -8.83
C HIS A 264 -25.80 -17.47 -8.40
N PRO A 265 -26.89 -18.22 -8.69
CA PRO A 265 -28.25 -17.84 -8.30
C PRO A 265 -28.43 -17.66 -6.78
N ALA A 266 -27.66 -18.38 -5.98
CA ALA A 266 -27.65 -18.26 -4.52
C ALA A 266 -26.56 -17.30 -3.98
N GLY A 267 -25.89 -16.54 -4.86
CA GLY A 267 -24.87 -15.58 -4.46
C GLY A 267 -25.45 -14.46 -3.60
N VAL A 268 -24.86 -14.21 -2.45
CA VAL A 268 -25.29 -13.13 -1.54
C VAL A 268 -24.78 -11.76 -2.01
N VAL A 269 -23.73 -11.75 -2.81
CA VAL A 269 -23.17 -10.55 -3.45
C VAL A 269 -23.92 -10.31 -4.76
N PRO A 270 -24.58 -9.17 -4.95
CA PRO A 270 -25.23 -8.83 -6.19
C PRO A 270 -24.25 -8.93 -7.37
N ALA A 271 -24.64 -9.63 -8.44
CA ALA A 271 -23.90 -9.74 -9.70
C ALA A 271 -23.94 -8.42 -10.49
N THR A 272 -23.61 -7.32 -9.83
CA THR A 272 -23.77 -5.97 -10.36
C THR A 272 -22.70 -5.64 -11.38
N ARG A 273 -21.51 -6.24 -11.30
CA ARG A 273 -20.38 -5.92 -12.17
C ARG A 273 -19.53 -7.12 -12.52
N ALA A 274 -19.69 -7.56 -13.76
CA ALA A 274 -18.84 -8.57 -14.35
C ALA A 274 -17.50 -7.98 -14.77
N PHE A 275 -16.52 -8.86 -14.93
CA PHE A 275 -15.42 -8.63 -15.84
C PHE A 275 -15.35 -9.71 -16.91
N PRO A 276 -15.07 -9.37 -18.17
CA PRO A 276 -15.01 -10.36 -19.25
C PRO A 276 -13.66 -11.11 -19.17
N ALA A 277 -13.69 -12.43 -19.24
CA ALA A 277 -12.49 -13.26 -19.17
C ALA A 277 -11.44 -12.93 -20.23
N GLY A 278 -11.86 -12.42 -21.39
CA GLY A 278 -10.94 -12.03 -22.47
C GLY A 278 -10.00 -10.88 -22.11
N GLN A 279 -10.19 -10.23 -20.95
CA GLN A 279 -9.36 -9.13 -20.45
C GLN A 279 -8.45 -9.52 -19.28
N LEU A 280 -8.49 -10.78 -18.83
CA LEU A 280 -7.47 -11.31 -17.94
C LEU A 280 -6.13 -11.39 -18.68
N PRO A 281 -4.98 -11.21 -18.00
CA PRO A 281 -3.68 -11.37 -18.64
C PRO A 281 -3.58 -12.79 -19.18
N ARG A 282 -3.00 -12.94 -20.36
CA ARG A 282 -2.77 -14.25 -20.96
C ARG A 282 -1.48 -14.84 -20.39
N THR A 283 -1.44 -15.07 -19.08
CA THR A 283 -0.50 -16.06 -18.58
C THR A 283 -1.18 -17.41 -18.78
N ASP A 284 -0.48 -18.41 -19.29
CA ASP A 284 -1.07 -19.76 -19.40
C ASP A 284 -1.26 -20.42 -18.01
N ARG A 285 -0.77 -19.75 -16.95
CA ARG A 285 -0.61 -20.27 -15.60
C ARG A 285 -1.67 -19.80 -14.61
N GLY A 286 -2.51 -18.80 -14.91
CA GLY A 286 -3.48 -18.27 -13.95
C GLY A 286 -2.84 -17.56 -12.75
N TRP A 287 -3.62 -17.31 -11.70
CA TRP A 287 -3.19 -16.56 -10.51
C TRP A 287 -3.56 -17.27 -9.21
N GLY A 288 -2.58 -17.43 -8.32
CA GLY A 288 -2.82 -17.76 -6.92
C GLY A 288 -3.36 -16.56 -6.16
N LEU A 289 -4.61 -16.64 -5.71
CA LEU A 289 -5.23 -15.66 -4.83
C LEU A 289 -5.37 -16.23 -3.42
N VAL A 290 -5.48 -15.34 -2.45
CA VAL A 290 -5.75 -15.69 -1.06
C VAL A 290 -7.08 -15.09 -0.64
N ALA A 291 -8.00 -15.90 -0.14
CA ALA A 291 -9.21 -15.42 0.51
C ALA A 291 -9.09 -15.55 2.03
N LEU A 292 -9.59 -14.54 2.73
CA LEU A 292 -9.60 -14.45 4.19
C LEU A 292 -10.98 -13.95 4.63
N ALA A 293 -11.62 -14.65 5.56
CA ALA A 293 -12.84 -14.17 6.19
C ALA A 293 -12.61 -13.79 7.66
N THR A 294 -13.22 -12.69 8.09
CA THR A 294 -13.13 -12.23 9.48
C THR A 294 -14.50 -11.79 9.98
N SER A 295 -14.81 -12.03 11.25
CA SER A 295 -15.98 -11.50 11.93
C SER A 295 -15.68 -11.24 13.41
N ASP A 296 -16.18 -10.12 13.95
CA ASP A 296 -16.22 -9.84 15.40
C ASP A 296 -17.47 -10.47 16.07
N ASP A 297 -18.48 -10.85 15.28
CA ASP A 297 -19.81 -11.26 15.77
C ASP A 297 -19.97 -12.78 15.90
N LEU A 298 -19.09 -13.55 15.26
CA LEU A 298 -19.18 -15.00 15.19
C LEU A 298 -17.83 -15.69 15.04
N ALA A 299 -17.79 -17.00 15.31
CA ALA A 299 -16.61 -17.82 15.12
C ALA A 299 -16.48 -18.20 13.64
N ILE A 300 -15.30 -17.97 13.06
CA ILE A 300 -15.01 -18.25 11.65
C ILE A 300 -13.57 -18.73 11.47
N ASP A 301 -13.35 -19.62 10.51
CA ASP A 301 -12.00 -19.98 10.05
C ASP A 301 -11.33 -18.75 9.45
N ASP A 302 -10.51 -18.08 10.25
CA ASP A 302 -9.78 -16.86 9.92
C ASP A 302 -8.42 -17.16 9.26
N ARG A 303 -8.18 -18.41 8.86
CA ARG A 303 -6.98 -18.75 8.10
C ARG A 303 -7.11 -18.26 6.67
N ALA A 304 -6.02 -17.71 6.16
CA ALA A 304 -5.84 -17.47 4.74
C ALA A 304 -5.97 -18.80 3.97
N ARG A 305 -6.80 -18.83 2.93
CA ARG A 305 -7.00 -20.00 2.08
C ARG A 305 -6.80 -19.65 0.62
N TRP A 306 -6.22 -20.58 -0.11
CA TRP A 306 -5.86 -20.38 -1.52
C TRP A 306 -7.06 -20.57 -2.43
N LEU A 307 -7.13 -19.68 -3.42
CA LEU A 307 -8.09 -19.71 -4.51
C LEU A 307 -7.31 -19.46 -5.79
N PHE A 308 -7.26 -20.44 -6.68
CA PHE A 308 -6.61 -20.28 -7.96
C PHE A 308 -7.61 -19.74 -9.00
N LEU A 309 -7.26 -18.64 -9.66
CA LEU A 309 -8.02 -18.05 -10.74
C LEU A 309 -7.36 -18.42 -12.08
N PRO A 310 -7.92 -19.37 -12.85
CA PRO A 310 -7.37 -19.70 -14.15
C PRO A 310 -7.56 -18.56 -15.17
N PRO A 311 -6.79 -18.53 -16.27
CA PRO A 311 -6.96 -17.56 -17.34
C PRO A 311 -8.36 -17.64 -17.98
N ARG A 312 -8.94 -18.84 -18.04
CA ARG A 312 -10.28 -19.15 -18.57
C ARG A 312 -11.10 -19.94 -17.55
N GLY A 313 -12.41 -19.68 -17.47
CA GLY A 313 -13.33 -20.39 -16.57
C GLY A 313 -13.32 -19.95 -15.10
N THR A 314 -13.97 -20.74 -14.25
CA THR A 314 -14.18 -20.45 -12.83
C THR A 314 -12.93 -20.72 -12.01
N SER A 315 -12.68 -19.92 -10.97
CA SER A 315 -11.67 -20.22 -9.96
C SER A 315 -11.91 -21.56 -9.29
N TRP A 316 -10.89 -22.12 -8.66
CA TRP A 316 -11.02 -23.33 -7.87
C TRP A 316 -10.02 -23.34 -6.71
N SER A 317 -10.18 -24.24 -5.75
CA SER A 317 -9.27 -24.45 -4.63
C SER A 317 -8.77 -25.91 -4.61
N CYS A 318 -7.59 -26.15 -4.02
CA CYS A 318 -7.07 -27.49 -3.73
C CYS A 318 -6.31 -27.52 -2.41
N ASP A 319 -6.11 -28.73 -1.87
CA ASP A 319 -5.29 -28.99 -0.68
C ASP A 319 -3.81 -29.26 -1.02
N CYS A 320 -3.43 -29.04 -2.27
CA CYS A 320 -2.07 -29.03 -2.77
C CYS A 320 -1.16 -28.14 -1.89
N PRO A 321 0.08 -28.57 -1.55
CA PRO A 321 1.08 -27.69 -0.97
C PRO A 321 1.30 -26.52 -1.93
N VAL A 322 1.29 -25.31 -1.39
CA VAL A 322 1.17 -24.11 -2.19
C VAL A 322 2.53 -23.77 -2.76
N SER A 323 2.72 -23.99 -4.07
CA SER A 323 3.61 -23.12 -4.84
C SER A 323 2.76 -21.96 -5.36
N LEU A 324 3.27 -20.73 -5.30
CA LEU A 324 2.53 -19.52 -5.68
C LEU A 324 2.04 -19.51 -7.15
N PHE A 325 2.58 -20.42 -7.98
CA PHE A 325 2.45 -20.31 -9.44
C PHE A 325 2.07 -21.62 -10.14
N GLU A 326 2.24 -22.77 -9.50
CA GLU A 326 2.02 -24.07 -10.15
C GLU A 326 1.27 -25.04 -9.24
N HIS A 327 0.17 -25.58 -9.76
CA HIS A 327 -0.58 -26.65 -9.12
C HIS A 327 -0.45 -27.92 -9.95
N SER A 328 0.08 -28.97 -9.33
CA SER A 328 0.20 -30.30 -9.91
C SER A 328 -1.01 -31.21 -9.64
N CYS A 329 -2.04 -30.69 -8.96
CA CYS A 329 -3.19 -31.52 -8.60
C CYS A 329 -4.04 -31.88 -9.83
N PRO A 330 -4.54 -33.12 -9.88
CA PRO A 330 -5.42 -33.54 -10.96
C PRO A 330 -6.77 -32.80 -10.90
N PRO A 331 -7.51 -32.67 -12.02
CA PRO A 331 -8.74 -31.88 -12.07
C PRO A 331 -9.84 -32.29 -11.08
N ASP A 332 -9.92 -33.58 -10.73
CA ASP A 332 -10.87 -34.15 -9.76
C ASP A 332 -10.54 -33.79 -8.31
N ALA A 333 -9.29 -33.42 -8.01
CA ALA A 333 -8.90 -32.89 -6.71
C ALA A 333 -9.22 -31.38 -6.55
N ARG A 334 -9.70 -30.72 -7.61
CA ARG A 334 -10.03 -29.29 -7.59
C ARG A 334 -11.47 -29.10 -7.13
N GLN A 335 -11.63 -28.25 -6.12
CA GLN A 335 -12.94 -27.85 -5.62
C GLN A 335 -13.33 -26.53 -6.27
N GLU A 336 -14.46 -26.48 -6.95
CA GLU A 336 -14.95 -25.26 -7.60
C GLU A 336 -15.10 -24.09 -6.61
N TRP A 337 -15.42 -24.40 -5.36
CA TRP A 337 -15.63 -23.44 -4.30
C TRP A 337 -14.54 -23.57 -3.25
N LEU A 338 -14.02 -22.44 -2.81
CA LEU A 338 -13.30 -22.38 -1.55
C LEU A 338 -14.30 -22.37 -0.40
N SER A 339 -14.16 -23.28 0.55
CA SER A 339 -15.04 -23.38 1.72
C SER A 339 -14.37 -22.87 2.99
N LEU A 340 -15.02 -21.92 3.67
CA LEU A 340 -14.61 -21.40 4.98
C LEU A 340 -15.68 -21.76 6.01
N ALA A 341 -15.29 -22.49 7.06
CA ALA A 341 -16.21 -22.90 8.11
C ALA A 341 -16.49 -21.75 9.08
N ALA A 342 -17.74 -21.66 9.55
CA ALA A 342 -18.17 -20.68 10.53
C ALA A 342 -19.30 -21.25 11.40
N GLU A 343 -19.54 -20.61 12.54
CA GLU A 343 -20.59 -20.98 13.49
C GLU A 343 -21.31 -19.73 13.98
N THR A 344 -22.64 -19.72 13.91
CA THR A 344 -23.43 -18.59 14.40
C THR A 344 -23.39 -18.52 15.93
N PRO A 345 -23.51 -17.33 16.54
CA PRO A 345 -23.57 -17.21 17.99
C PRO A 345 -24.83 -17.87 18.57
N GLY A 346 -24.79 -18.19 19.86
CA GLY A 346 -25.93 -18.74 20.60
C GLY A 346 -27.09 -17.76 20.84
N VAL A 347 -26.96 -16.52 20.39
CA VAL A 347 -27.96 -15.45 20.56
C VAL A 347 -28.35 -14.86 19.20
N PRO A 348 -29.62 -14.46 18.99
CA PRO A 348 -30.03 -13.77 17.77
C PRO A 348 -29.26 -12.46 17.57
N CYS A 349 -28.74 -12.23 16.37
CA CYS A 349 -28.03 -11.02 16.00
C CYS A 349 -28.03 -10.82 14.48
N ARG A 350 -27.42 -9.73 14.00
CA ARG A 350 -27.05 -9.54 12.59
C ARG A 350 -25.54 -9.56 12.51
N ALA A 351 -24.97 -10.75 12.30
CA ALA A 351 -23.53 -10.91 12.24
C ALA A 351 -22.97 -10.32 10.95
N ARG A 352 -21.83 -9.64 11.04
CA ARG A 352 -21.08 -9.09 9.91
C ARG A 352 -19.84 -9.93 9.65
N ILE A 353 -19.64 -10.34 8.41
CA ILE A 353 -18.45 -11.05 7.96
C ILE A 353 -17.82 -10.27 6.82
N THR A 354 -16.52 -10.02 6.89
CA THR A 354 -15.77 -9.44 5.76
C THR A 354 -14.93 -10.51 5.09
N VAL A 355 -15.18 -10.80 3.81
CA VAL A 355 -14.35 -11.65 2.96
C VAL A 355 -13.41 -10.76 2.15
N ARG A 356 -12.10 -10.99 2.25
CA ARG A 356 -11.05 -10.27 1.54
C ARG A 356 -10.37 -11.19 0.55
N VAL A 357 -10.13 -10.70 -0.66
CA VAL A 357 -9.39 -11.41 -1.71
C VAL A 357 -8.11 -10.65 -1.98
N TYR A 358 -7.00 -11.35 -1.83
CA TYR A 358 -5.64 -10.84 -1.99
C TYR A 358 -4.92 -11.50 -3.16
N TYR A 359 -3.95 -10.78 -3.71
CA TYR A 359 -2.88 -11.31 -4.55
C TYR A 359 -1.55 -10.89 -3.93
N GLY A 360 -0.76 -11.87 -3.47
CA GLY A 360 0.36 -11.59 -2.56
C GLY A 360 -0.09 -10.82 -1.32
N ALA A 361 0.57 -9.70 -1.01
CA ALA A 361 0.13 -8.81 0.07
C ALA A 361 -1.00 -7.86 -0.32
N VAL A 362 -1.37 -7.76 -1.60
CA VAL A 362 -2.28 -6.73 -2.13
C VAL A 362 -3.72 -7.10 -1.88
N LEU A 363 -4.47 -6.21 -1.24
CA LEU A 363 -5.92 -6.35 -1.21
C LEU A 363 -6.50 -5.92 -2.55
N LEU A 364 -7.14 -6.87 -3.25
CA LEU A 364 -7.84 -6.60 -4.51
C LEU A 364 -9.29 -6.21 -4.26
N GLN A 365 -10.00 -7.00 -3.43
CA GLN A 365 -11.41 -6.78 -3.13
C GLN A 365 -11.75 -7.15 -1.68
N ALA A 366 -12.71 -6.44 -1.10
CA ALA A 366 -13.35 -6.83 0.15
C ALA A 366 -14.88 -6.77 0.03
N VAL A 367 -15.53 -7.79 0.57
CA VAL A 367 -16.98 -7.97 0.58
C VAL A 367 -17.44 -8.04 2.04
N ASP A 368 -18.36 -7.16 2.41
CA ASP A 368 -19.05 -7.27 3.69
C ASP A 368 -20.37 -8.04 3.50
N ILE A 369 -20.60 -9.03 4.35
CA ILE A 369 -21.75 -9.92 4.34
C ILE A 369 -22.47 -9.75 5.67
N VAL A 370 -23.75 -9.41 5.61
CA VAL A 370 -24.64 -9.39 6.77
C VAL A 370 -25.42 -10.70 6.78
N VAL A 371 -25.28 -11.45 7.88
CA VAL A 371 -25.91 -12.74 8.11
C VAL A 371 -26.89 -12.59 9.28
N PRO A 372 -28.20 -12.56 9.01
CA PRO A 372 -29.20 -12.59 10.08
C PRO A 372 -29.16 -13.94 10.81
N VAL A 373 -29.14 -13.90 12.15
CA VAL A 373 -29.09 -15.08 13.03
C VAL A 373 -30.32 -15.07 13.94
N GLY A 374 -31.06 -16.17 13.97
CA GLY A 374 -32.31 -16.33 14.72
C GLY A 374 -33.55 -16.35 13.82
N ALA A 375 -34.67 -15.81 14.32
CA ALA A 375 -35.97 -15.84 13.64
C ALA A 375 -36.15 -14.76 12.55
N ASP A 376 -35.08 -14.07 12.14
CA ASP A 376 -35.13 -13.04 11.11
C ASP A 376 -35.41 -13.69 9.73
N PRO A 377 -36.49 -13.29 9.04
CA PRO A 377 -36.81 -13.85 7.73
C PRO A 377 -35.85 -13.38 6.62
N ASP A 378 -35.06 -12.34 6.84
CA ASP A 378 -34.16 -11.80 5.81
C ASP A 378 -33.08 -12.84 5.42
N PRO A 379 -32.81 -13.03 4.10
CA PRO A 379 -31.67 -13.82 3.66
C PRO A 379 -30.35 -13.08 3.95
N PRO A 380 -29.21 -13.81 4.02
CA PRO A 380 -27.90 -13.17 4.00
C PRO A 380 -27.70 -12.27 2.78
N ARG A 381 -27.03 -11.13 2.96
CA ARG A 381 -26.77 -10.16 1.88
C ARG A 381 -25.31 -9.70 1.93
N GLY A 382 -24.70 -9.51 0.77
CA GLY A 382 -23.33 -9.05 0.63
C GLY A 382 -23.20 -7.78 -0.21
N GLU A 383 -22.17 -6.99 0.05
CA GLU A 383 -21.80 -5.81 -0.72
C GLU A 383 -20.29 -5.72 -0.86
N ILE A 384 -19.80 -5.37 -2.05
CA ILE A 384 -18.38 -5.06 -2.26
C ILE A 384 -18.10 -3.69 -1.64
N VAL A 385 -17.36 -3.67 -0.53
CA VAL A 385 -17.05 -2.45 0.21
C VAL A 385 -15.69 -1.88 -0.15
N TYR A 386 -14.80 -2.69 -0.73
CA TYR A 386 -13.53 -2.23 -1.25
C TYR A 386 -13.23 -2.93 -2.58
N SER A 387 -12.73 -2.18 -3.55
CA SER A 387 -12.20 -2.72 -4.79
C SER A 387 -11.06 -1.86 -5.31
N ARG A 388 -9.88 -2.46 -5.46
CA ARG A 388 -8.74 -1.88 -6.16
C ARG A 388 -8.80 -2.19 -7.64
N ASP A 389 -9.02 -3.47 -7.94
CA ASP A 389 -9.24 -3.99 -9.27
C ASP A 389 -10.59 -4.70 -9.30
N PRO A 390 -11.66 -4.04 -9.78
CA PRO A 390 -12.99 -4.66 -9.86
C PRO A 390 -13.05 -5.79 -10.89
N HIS A 391 -12.02 -5.92 -11.71
CA HIS A 391 -12.00 -6.85 -12.83
C HIS A 391 -10.93 -7.95 -12.71
N LEU A 392 -10.05 -7.86 -11.71
CA LEU A 392 -8.94 -8.80 -11.50
C LEU A 392 -8.14 -9.05 -12.81
N ARG A 393 -8.06 -8.03 -13.66
CA ARG A 393 -7.55 -8.12 -15.04
C ARG A 393 -6.06 -8.20 -15.14
N ASP A 394 -5.37 -7.84 -14.08
CA ASP A 394 -3.91 -7.92 -14.04
C ASP A 394 -3.46 -7.92 -12.57
N PRO A 395 -3.70 -9.01 -11.82
CA PRO A 395 -3.28 -9.05 -10.41
C PRO A 395 -1.77 -8.82 -10.27
N GLU A 396 -0.98 -9.34 -11.22
CA GLU A 396 0.47 -9.21 -11.30
C GLU A 396 0.93 -7.76 -11.39
N MET A 397 0.16 -6.88 -12.01
CA MET A 397 0.48 -5.45 -11.98
C MET A 397 0.71 -5.00 -10.54
N HIS A 398 0.01 -5.57 -9.55
CA HIS A 398 0.07 -5.13 -8.17
C HIS A 398 1.20 -5.74 -7.31
N ASP A 399 1.99 -6.70 -7.82
CA ASP A 399 2.89 -7.57 -7.05
C ASP A 399 3.94 -6.86 -6.17
N HIS A 400 4.29 -5.62 -6.48
CA HIS A 400 5.35 -4.87 -5.78
C HIS A 400 4.95 -4.28 -4.41
N ARG A 401 4.06 -4.92 -3.65
CA ARG A 401 3.61 -4.45 -2.34
C ARG A 401 4.00 -5.46 -1.27
N GLY A 402 4.74 -4.98 -0.28
CA GLY A 402 5.15 -5.81 0.85
C GLY A 402 4.07 -5.96 1.92
N MET A 403 3.08 -5.08 1.96
CA MET A 403 2.03 -5.11 2.99
C MET A 403 0.75 -4.39 2.54
N SER A 404 -0.40 -4.86 3.03
CA SER A 404 -1.66 -4.10 3.01
C SER A 404 -2.27 -3.97 4.41
N CYS A 405 -2.92 -2.83 4.64
CA CYS A 405 -3.71 -2.50 5.82
C CYS A 405 -5.13 -2.20 5.37
N HIS A 406 -6.09 -3.05 5.71
CA HIS A 406 -7.50 -2.86 5.40
C HIS A 406 -8.28 -2.39 6.62
N VAL A 407 -8.89 -1.20 6.54
CA VAL A 407 -9.79 -0.65 7.56
C VAL A 407 -11.23 -0.66 7.05
N GLY A 408 -12.08 -1.47 7.69
CA GLY A 408 -13.51 -1.55 7.39
C GLY A 408 -14.37 -1.38 8.65
N PRO A 409 -15.66 -1.01 8.52
CA PRO A 409 -16.57 -1.01 9.66
C PRO A 409 -16.83 -2.44 10.15
N SER A 410 -17.02 -2.55 11.45
CA SER A 410 -17.47 -3.75 12.15
C SER A 410 -18.83 -3.46 12.83
N ALA A 411 -19.32 -4.37 13.66
CA ALA A 411 -20.52 -4.15 14.46
C ALA A 411 -20.34 -3.02 15.49
N ASP A 412 -21.45 -2.43 15.92
CA ASP A 412 -21.53 -1.51 17.07
C ASP A 412 -20.64 -0.25 17.02
N GLY A 413 -20.43 0.34 15.84
CA GLY A 413 -19.59 1.55 15.71
C GLY A 413 -18.12 1.29 16.01
N ARG A 414 -17.66 0.09 15.63
CA ARG A 414 -16.27 -0.32 15.65
C ARG A 414 -15.75 -0.46 14.23
N HIS A 415 -14.43 -0.54 14.11
CA HIS A 415 -13.69 -0.84 12.91
C HIS A 415 -12.77 -2.03 13.14
N THR A 416 -12.53 -2.78 12.07
CA THR A 416 -11.50 -3.82 12.03
C THR A 416 -10.39 -3.39 11.09
N LEU A 417 -9.17 -3.36 11.61
CA LEU A 417 -7.92 -3.29 10.86
C LEU A 417 -7.40 -4.70 10.64
N VAL A 418 -7.17 -5.07 9.37
CA VAL A 418 -6.48 -6.31 8.99
C VAL A 418 -5.20 -5.96 8.25
N VAL A 419 -4.07 -6.45 8.73
CA VAL A 419 -2.76 -6.28 8.11
C VAL A 419 -2.30 -7.61 7.51
N ASN A 420 -1.97 -7.61 6.22
CA ASN A 420 -1.53 -8.79 5.47
C ASN A 420 -0.22 -8.49 4.74
N ASN A 421 0.74 -9.42 4.80
CA ASN A 421 1.98 -9.37 4.01
C ASN A 421 2.07 -10.50 2.95
N GLY A 422 1.01 -11.31 2.79
CA GLY A 422 0.95 -12.40 1.82
C GLY A 422 1.53 -13.74 2.29
N TYR A 423 2.40 -13.74 3.30
CA TYR A 423 3.12 -14.95 3.73
C TYR A 423 2.74 -15.42 5.14
N ASN A 424 2.39 -14.49 6.03
CA ASN A 424 2.11 -14.76 7.43
C ASN A 424 0.61 -14.75 7.73
N ARG A 425 0.25 -15.25 8.91
CA ARG A 425 -1.12 -15.09 9.42
C ARG A 425 -1.43 -13.59 9.51
N PRO A 426 -2.54 -13.11 8.92
CA PRO A 426 -2.90 -11.71 9.00
C PRO A 426 -3.05 -11.23 10.44
N VAL A 427 -2.56 -10.03 10.74
CA VAL A 427 -2.79 -9.37 12.03
C VAL A 427 -4.15 -8.70 11.98
N ARG A 428 -4.95 -8.89 13.03
CA ARG A 428 -6.30 -8.30 13.13
C ARG A 428 -6.43 -7.53 14.42
N VAL A 429 -6.94 -6.30 14.32
CA VAL A 429 -7.26 -5.46 15.48
C VAL A 429 -8.61 -4.81 15.29
N SER A 430 -9.40 -4.74 16.36
CA SER A 430 -10.70 -4.05 16.35
C SER A 430 -10.66 -2.87 17.32
N PHE A 431 -11.12 -1.70 16.87
CA PHE A 431 -11.13 -0.46 17.65
C PHE A 431 -12.40 0.35 17.40
N ALA A 432 -12.84 1.18 18.34
CA ALA A 432 -14.04 2.02 18.18
C ALA A 432 -13.76 3.23 17.30
N ASP A 433 -14.78 3.77 16.61
CA ASP A 433 -14.67 4.98 15.76
C ASP A 433 -13.92 6.12 16.48
N ARG A 434 -14.36 6.40 17.72
CA ARG A 434 -13.75 7.43 18.58
C ARG A 434 -12.27 7.19 18.86
N GLN A 435 -11.82 5.94 18.96
CA GLN A 435 -10.40 5.65 19.15
C GLN A 435 -9.60 6.00 17.89
N GLY A 436 -10.13 5.67 16.71
CA GLY A 436 -9.56 6.06 15.42
C GLY A 436 -9.49 7.58 15.25
N ASP A 437 -10.59 8.28 15.55
CA ASP A 437 -10.64 9.75 15.47
C ASP A 437 -9.71 10.41 16.48
N THR A 438 -9.65 9.90 17.71
CA THR A 438 -8.74 10.42 18.75
C THR A 438 -7.27 10.23 18.33
N ALA A 439 -6.94 9.06 17.78
CA ALA A 439 -5.60 8.78 17.27
C ALA A 439 -5.22 9.74 16.12
N ALA A 440 -6.15 9.95 15.17
CA ALA A 440 -5.94 10.87 14.06
C ALA A 440 -5.76 12.31 14.53
N ALA A 441 -6.63 12.78 15.43
CA ALA A 441 -6.58 14.12 16.00
C ALA A 441 -5.28 14.35 16.77
N ALA A 442 -4.82 13.38 17.57
CA ALA A 442 -3.57 13.49 18.32
C ALA A 442 -2.36 13.65 17.37
N LEU A 443 -2.27 12.84 16.32
CA LEU A 443 -1.21 12.95 15.32
C LEU A 443 -1.24 14.27 14.55
N ARG A 444 -2.43 14.68 14.10
CA ARG A 444 -2.63 15.96 13.40
C ARG A 444 -2.26 17.14 14.28
N HIS A 445 -2.66 17.13 15.55
CA HIS A 445 -2.32 18.19 16.50
C HIS A 445 -0.80 18.30 16.70
N VAL A 446 -0.12 17.18 16.94
CA VAL A 446 1.35 17.21 17.11
C VAL A 446 2.05 17.67 15.83
N LEU A 447 1.63 17.18 14.66
CA LEU A 447 2.15 17.66 13.38
C LEU A 447 1.92 19.17 13.19
N TYR A 448 0.75 19.69 13.56
CA TYR A 448 0.42 21.11 13.48
C TYR A 448 1.32 21.95 14.39
N ASP A 449 1.51 21.54 15.65
CA ASP A 449 2.37 22.23 16.63
C ASP A 449 3.85 22.28 16.22
N THR A 450 4.31 21.33 15.40
CA THR A 450 5.67 21.41 14.85
C THR A 450 5.83 22.61 13.91
N GLN A 451 4.76 23.15 13.35
CA GLN A 451 4.80 24.28 12.40
C GLN A 451 4.53 25.63 13.02
N PHE A 452 3.62 25.66 13.99
CA PHE A 452 3.06 26.87 14.52
C PHE A 452 3.37 26.96 16.01
N HIS A 453 3.81 28.13 16.46
CA HIS A 453 3.74 28.44 17.88
C HIS A 453 2.27 28.60 18.27
N THR A 454 1.85 27.93 19.34
CA THR A 454 0.47 27.99 19.88
C THR A 454 0.17 29.27 20.65
N ASP A 455 0.89 30.37 20.37
CA ASP A 455 0.60 31.69 20.92
C ASP A 455 -0.74 32.22 20.34
N ALA A 456 -1.29 33.29 20.94
CA ALA A 456 -2.55 33.92 20.49
C ALA A 456 -2.57 34.33 19.00
N THR A 457 -1.39 34.44 18.37
CA THR A 457 -1.24 34.57 16.92
C THR A 457 -0.25 33.51 16.44
N PRO A 458 -0.67 32.54 15.60
CA PRO A 458 0.20 31.49 15.11
C PRO A 458 1.41 32.07 14.38
N LYS A 459 2.60 31.96 14.97
CA LYS A 459 3.86 32.32 14.31
C LYS A 459 4.46 31.09 13.67
N HIS A 460 4.88 31.22 12.42
CA HIS A 460 5.52 30.14 11.68
C HIS A 460 6.90 29.83 12.26
N ARG A 461 7.15 28.54 12.52
CA ARG A 461 8.45 28.00 12.96
C ARG A 461 9.37 27.61 11.80
N ASN A 462 8.84 27.57 10.59
CA ASN A 462 9.57 27.14 9.40
C ASN A 462 10.06 28.33 8.58
N GLY A 463 11.20 28.13 7.93
CA GLY A 463 11.89 29.14 7.17
C GLY A 463 11.35 29.37 5.78
N PRO A 464 11.73 30.49 5.15
CA PRO A 464 11.50 30.66 3.72
C PRO A 464 12.23 29.57 2.92
N HIS A 465 11.50 28.90 2.02
CA HIS A 465 12.02 28.08 0.91
C HIS A 465 13.06 27.00 1.27
N GLY A 466 12.70 26.05 2.13
CA GLY A 466 13.54 24.87 2.37
C GLY A 466 14.87 25.18 3.06
N GLN A 467 15.05 26.39 3.59
CA GLN A 467 16.15 26.65 4.50
C GLN A 467 15.79 26.16 5.90
N PRO A 468 16.70 25.44 6.57
CA PRO A 468 16.51 25.07 7.96
C PRO A 468 16.46 26.34 8.81
N VAL A 469 15.29 26.58 9.40
CA VAL A 469 15.09 27.67 10.36
C VAL A 469 15.00 27.18 11.79
N LYS A 470 14.71 25.90 11.96
CA LYS A 470 14.77 25.27 13.28
C LYS A 470 16.22 24.97 13.64
N SER A 471 16.57 25.29 14.87
CA SER A 471 17.80 24.77 15.48
C SER A 471 17.79 23.24 15.50
N ALA A 472 18.97 22.62 15.62
CA ALA A 472 19.09 21.17 15.77
C ALA A 472 18.26 20.64 16.96
N GLU A 473 18.19 21.43 18.05
CA GLU A 473 17.41 21.12 19.24
C GLU A 473 15.90 21.14 18.96
N GLU A 474 15.38 22.19 18.32
CA GLU A 474 13.95 22.27 17.96
C GLU A 474 13.53 21.17 16.98
N TYR A 475 14.40 20.85 16.02
CA TYR A 475 14.17 19.75 15.08
C TYR A 475 14.09 18.40 15.80
N LEU A 476 15.03 18.11 16.70
CA LEU A 476 15.00 16.88 17.49
C LEU A 476 13.80 16.83 18.42
N HIS A 477 13.43 17.96 19.03
CA HIS A 477 12.25 18.08 19.87
C HIS A 477 10.97 17.74 19.09
N ASP A 478 10.81 18.30 17.88
CA ASP A 478 9.67 18.01 17.02
C ASP A 478 9.63 16.52 16.61
N LEU A 479 10.79 15.93 16.28
CA LEU A 479 10.91 14.49 16.01
C LEU A 479 10.50 13.63 17.21
N ARG A 480 10.98 13.95 18.41
CA ARG A 480 10.64 13.24 19.65
C ARG A 480 9.15 13.29 19.94
N ARG A 481 8.54 14.48 19.87
CA ARG A 481 7.09 14.65 20.08
C ARG A 481 6.30 13.82 19.08
N LEU A 482 6.66 13.90 17.80
CA LEU A 482 5.94 13.17 16.75
C LEU A 482 6.17 11.66 16.85
N ALA A 483 7.37 11.20 17.17
CA ALA A 483 7.69 9.79 17.38
C ALA A 483 6.91 9.23 18.58
N GLY A 484 6.84 9.97 19.69
CA GLY A 484 6.06 9.59 20.87
C GLY A 484 4.56 9.45 20.56
N ALA A 485 3.99 10.42 19.85
CA ALA A 485 2.58 10.37 19.43
C ALA A 485 2.32 9.23 18.43
N GLY A 486 3.19 9.08 17.42
CA GLY A 486 3.14 8.02 16.43
C GLY A 486 3.27 6.63 17.03
N ALA A 487 4.14 6.45 18.02
CA ALA A 487 4.34 5.17 18.70
C ALA A 487 3.13 4.84 19.58
N THR A 488 2.56 5.84 20.23
CA THR A 488 1.34 5.67 21.05
C THR A 488 0.17 5.23 20.18
N VAL A 489 -0.03 5.87 19.02
CA VAL A 489 -1.07 5.46 18.07
C VAL A 489 -0.79 4.10 17.45
N TYR A 490 0.47 3.85 17.05
CA TYR A 490 0.88 2.55 16.51
C TYR A 490 0.53 1.43 17.48
N ARG A 491 0.94 1.56 18.75
CA ARG A 491 0.57 0.61 19.79
C ARG A 491 -0.95 0.54 19.95
N ALA A 492 -1.65 1.65 20.15
CA ALA A 492 -3.11 1.61 20.34
C ALA A 492 -3.87 0.90 19.19
N LEU A 493 -3.36 0.94 17.96
CA LEU A 493 -3.94 0.27 16.80
C LEU A 493 -3.41 -1.14 16.54
N LEU A 494 -2.25 -1.54 17.08
CA LEU A 494 -1.52 -2.75 16.69
C LEU A 494 -0.97 -3.58 17.87
N SER A 495 -1.20 -3.17 19.12
CA SER A 495 -0.54 -3.68 20.34
C SER A 495 -1.10 -4.98 20.90
N ASP A 496 -1.56 -5.90 20.06
CA ASP A 496 -1.59 -7.28 20.55
C ASP A 496 -0.12 -7.74 20.60
N HIS A 497 0.43 -7.95 21.81
CA HIS A 497 1.86 -7.80 22.13
C HIS A 497 2.81 -8.78 21.38
N GLY A 498 2.29 -9.73 20.60
CA GLY A 498 3.08 -10.57 19.68
C GLY A 498 3.21 -10.05 18.25
N ASN A 499 2.41 -9.05 17.85
CA ASN A 499 2.29 -8.63 16.46
C ASN A 499 3.18 -7.44 16.08
N GLU A 500 3.57 -6.59 17.04
CA GLU A 500 4.36 -5.37 16.74
C GLU A 500 5.74 -5.70 16.16
N GLN A 501 6.48 -6.60 16.83
CA GLN A 501 7.77 -7.08 16.33
C GLN A 501 7.61 -7.77 14.96
N SER A 502 6.50 -8.50 14.79
CA SER A 502 6.18 -9.19 13.55
C SER A 502 6.00 -8.23 12.38
N LEU A 503 5.20 -7.16 12.51
CA LEU A 503 4.94 -6.22 11.41
C LEU A 503 6.21 -5.50 10.94
N ARG A 504 7.01 -5.07 11.91
CA ARG A 504 8.31 -4.46 11.62
C ARG A 504 9.21 -5.43 10.86
N HIS A 505 9.35 -6.65 11.40
CA HIS A 505 10.15 -7.70 10.78
C HIS A 505 9.69 -8.02 9.35
N TRP A 506 8.39 -7.98 9.08
CA TRP A 506 7.85 -8.18 7.72
C TRP A 506 8.36 -7.11 6.75
N LEU A 507 8.29 -5.83 7.12
CA LEU A 507 8.77 -4.74 6.27
C LEU A 507 10.29 -4.80 6.06
N ASP A 508 11.05 -5.18 7.07
CA ASP A 508 12.50 -5.33 6.93
C ASP A 508 12.90 -6.50 6.04
N THR A 509 12.17 -7.61 6.15
CA THR A 509 12.34 -8.76 5.27
C THR A 509 12.10 -8.35 3.82
N GLU A 510 11.03 -7.58 3.56
CA GLU A 510 10.74 -7.05 2.24
C GLU A 510 11.89 -6.17 1.70
N VAL A 511 12.47 -5.30 2.54
CA VAL A 511 13.65 -4.51 2.14
C VAL A 511 14.83 -5.41 1.78
N VAL A 512 15.08 -6.46 2.55
CA VAL A 512 16.19 -7.38 2.30
C VAL A 512 15.99 -8.15 0.99
N LEU A 513 14.76 -8.61 0.73
CA LEU A 513 14.43 -9.38 -0.47
C LEU A 513 14.45 -8.52 -1.74
N THR A 514 13.89 -7.31 -1.69
CA THR A 514 13.72 -6.47 -2.88
C THR A 514 14.84 -5.46 -3.09
N GLY A 515 15.60 -5.13 -2.03
CA GLY A 515 16.54 -4.02 -2.04
C GLY A 515 15.89 -2.63 -2.11
N ALA A 516 14.56 -2.55 -2.04
CA ALA A 516 13.77 -1.33 -2.22
C ALA A 516 12.93 -1.01 -0.96
N PRO A 517 12.53 0.26 -0.77
CA PRO A 517 11.55 0.60 0.26
C PRO A 517 10.23 -0.16 0.01
N PRO A 518 9.65 -0.84 1.01
CA PRO A 518 8.39 -1.55 0.85
C PRO A 518 7.27 -0.59 0.47
N VAL A 519 6.33 -1.08 -0.36
CA VAL A 519 5.07 -0.37 -0.61
C VAL A 519 4.01 -0.89 0.35
N ILE A 520 3.42 0.01 1.13
CA ILE A 520 2.29 -0.29 2.02
C ILE A 520 1.00 0.23 1.40
N GLN A 521 0.07 -0.69 1.14
CA GLN A 521 -1.28 -0.37 0.68
C GLN A 521 -2.20 -0.10 1.87
N VAL A 522 -2.70 1.13 1.99
CA VAL A 522 -3.76 1.48 2.94
C VAL A 522 -5.11 1.43 2.23
N ALA A 523 -5.84 0.34 2.40
CA ALA A 523 -7.17 0.14 1.83
C ALA A 523 -8.25 0.51 2.84
N ARG A 524 -9.12 1.46 2.48
CA ARG A 524 -10.27 1.85 3.30
C ARG A 524 -11.56 1.41 2.61
N SER A 525 -12.43 0.69 3.32
CA SER A 525 -13.79 0.42 2.84
C SER A 525 -14.50 1.72 2.49
N ALA A 526 -15.30 1.72 1.43
CA ALA A 526 -16.08 2.88 0.99
C ALA A 526 -17.05 3.40 2.09
N THR A 527 -17.42 2.54 3.02
CA THR A 527 -18.28 2.82 4.18
C THR A 527 -17.52 3.27 5.43
N SER A 528 -16.19 3.11 5.46
CA SER A 528 -15.38 3.48 6.61
C SER A 528 -15.01 4.97 6.57
N ARG A 529 -15.27 5.68 7.67
CA ARG A 529 -14.95 7.11 7.80
C ARG A 529 -13.69 7.39 8.60
N VAL A 530 -13.19 6.41 9.35
CA VAL A 530 -11.93 6.57 10.08
C VAL A 530 -10.77 6.82 9.11
N SER A 531 -9.96 7.82 9.44
CA SER A 531 -8.72 8.13 8.73
C SER A 531 -7.59 8.27 9.74
N VAL A 532 -6.60 7.39 9.64
CA VAL A 532 -5.36 7.45 10.43
C VAL A 532 -4.28 8.12 9.57
N PRO A 533 -3.52 9.10 10.08
CA PRO A 533 -2.32 9.62 9.40
C PRO A 533 -1.20 8.58 9.34
N TRP A 534 -1.35 7.57 8.48
CA TRP A 534 -0.47 6.40 8.38
C TRP A 534 1.02 6.75 8.24
N GLN A 535 1.33 7.84 7.54
CA GLN A 535 2.68 8.34 7.38
C GLN A 535 3.37 8.74 8.69
N ALA A 536 2.60 9.12 9.71
CA ALA A 536 3.11 9.56 11.01
C ALA A 536 3.15 8.43 12.05
N LEU A 537 2.71 7.20 11.72
CA LEU A 537 2.89 6.05 12.60
C LEU A 537 4.38 5.77 12.81
N TYR A 538 4.73 5.45 14.05
CA TYR A 538 6.11 5.24 14.48
C TYR A 538 6.30 3.84 15.06
N THR A 539 7.29 3.11 14.53
CA THR A 539 7.50 1.67 14.80
C THR A 539 8.68 1.35 15.71
N GLU A 540 9.61 2.29 15.92
CA GLU A 540 10.70 2.02 16.83
C GLU A 540 10.17 2.02 18.28
N PRO A 541 10.61 1.07 19.11
CA PRO A 541 10.19 1.04 20.50
C PRO A 541 10.68 2.31 21.21
N LEU A 542 9.85 2.81 22.12
CA LEU A 542 10.13 3.97 22.99
C LEU A 542 9.73 3.60 24.41
N VAL A 543 10.52 2.70 25.03
CA VAL A 543 10.18 2.01 26.29
C VAL A 543 10.03 3.02 27.43
N ASP A 544 11.01 3.90 27.59
CA ASP A 544 11.02 4.96 28.62
C ASP A 544 10.48 6.31 28.09
N GLY A 545 9.80 6.29 26.95
CA GLY A 545 9.31 7.48 26.26
C GLY A 545 10.34 8.17 25.34
N PRO A 546 9.92 9.16 24.54
CA PRO A 546 10.74 9.73 23.48
C PRO A 546 11.92 10.59 23.96
N ASP A 547 11.83 11.17 25.16
CA ASP A 547 12.89 12.04 25.70
C ASP A 547 14.05 11.24 26.30
N ALA A 548 13.78 10.03 26.79
CA ALA A 548 14.77 9.10 27.33
C ALA A 548 15.44 8.23 26.24
N ALA A 549 14.80 8.11 25.07
CA ALA A 549 15.32 7.31 23.96
C ALA A 549 16.60 7.91 23.35
N ASP A 550 17.51 7.02 22.95
CA ASP A 550 18.75 7.38 22.27
C ASP A 550 18.46 7.98 20.90
N VAL A 551 19.37 8.81 20.39
CA VAL A 551 19.20 9.48 19.09
C VAL A 551 20.02 8.75 18.03
N CYS A 552 19.34 8.18 17.02
CA CYS A 552 20.00 7.51 15.91
C CYS A 552 20.88 8.50 15.12
N PRO A 553 22.10 8.14 14.68
CA PRO A 553 22.93 9.00 13.85
C PRO A 553 22.25 9.50 12.56
N SER A 554 21.31 8.73 12.01
CA SER A 554 20.50 9.15 10.86
C SER A 554 19.67 10.41 11.08
N VAL A 555 19.35 10.78 12.33
CA VAL A 555 18.69 12.05 12.65
C VAL A 555 19.52 13.24 12.15
N TRP A 556 20.84 13.17 12.32
CA TRP A 556 21.73 14.27 11.96
C TRP A 556 22.25 14.16 10.53
N GLU A 557 22.58 12.95 10.08
CA GLU A 557 23.08 12.71 8.71
C GLU A 557 22.04 13.06 7.63
N ARG A 558 20.74 13.02 7.98
CA ARG A 558 19.62 13.26 7.06
C ARG A 558 18.71 14.40 7.51
N GLY A 559 19.07 15.06 8.61
CA GLY A 559 18.33 16.19 9.16
C GLY A 559 18.82 17.54 8.60
N PRO A 560 18.60 18.65 9.35
CA PRO A 560 18.93 20.01 8.95
C PRO A 560 20.32 20.15 8.31
N GLY A 561 20.37 20.63 7.07
CA GLY A 561 21.61 20.91 6.34
C GLY A 561 22.19 19.72 5.57
N SER A 562 21.54 18.55 5.62
CA SER A 562 21.94 17.42 4.77
C SER A 562 21.60 17.67 3.31
N ALA A 563 22.55 17.38 2.42
CA ALA A 563 22.36 17.43 0.97
C ALA A 563 21.70 16.16 0.41
N VAL A 564 21.40 15.16 1.25
CA VAL A 564 20.94 13.85 0.80
C VAL A 564 19.45 13.92 0.45
N ALA A 565 19.15 13.97 -0.85
CA ALA A 565 17.78 14.00 -1.36
C ALA A 565 17.07 12.63 -1.25
N ASP A 566 17.82 11.53 -1.37
CA ASP A 566 17.26 10.18 -1.38
C ASP A 566 17.71 9.36 -0.16
N ALA A 567 16.74 8.71 0.48
CA ALA A 567 17.02 7.80 1.57
C ALA A 567 17.02 6.34 1.15
N PRO A 568 17.96 5.53 1.68
CA PRO A 568 17.98 4.10 1.48
C PRO A 568 16.66 3.48 1.98
N ALA A 569 16.44 2.23 1.63
CA ALA A 569 15.26 1.48 2.05
C ALA A 569 15.23 1.20 3.56
N ARG A 570 16.40 1.16 4.22
CA ARG A 570 16.54 0.90 5.66
C ARG A 570 17.50 1.87 6.33
N CYS A 571 17.38 2.02 7.65
CA CYS A 571 18.35 2.78 8.44
C CYS A 571 19.75 2.16 8.31
N PRO A 572 20.79 2.95 7.95
CA PRO A 572 22.18 2.50 7.90
C PRO A 572 22.80 2.19 9.27
N HIS A 573 22.19 2.64 10.37
CA HIS A 573 22.69 2.49 11.74
C HIS A 573 21.77 1.63 12.60
N ARG A 574 21.03 0.74 11.96
CA ARG A 574 20.02 -0.09 12.64
C ARG A 574 20.64 -0.95 13.74
N GLU A 575 21.87 -1.42 13.54
CA GLU A 575 22.65 -2.19 14.51
C GLU A 575 23.00 -1.40 15.78
N LYS A 576 22.84 -0.07 15.78
CA LYS A 576 23.06 0.80 16.93
C LYS A 576 21.76 1.16 17.66
N HIS A 577 20.61 0.65 17.21
CA HIS A 577 19.37 0.88 17.92
C HIS A 577 19.40 0.11 19.24
N ASP A 578 19.23 0.82 20.36
CA ASP A 578 19.01 0.23 21.67
C ASP A 578 17.52 -0.17 21.76
N TRP A 579 17.26 -1.47 21.77
CA TRP A 579 15.90 -2.01 21.82
C TRP A 579 15.28 -1.95 23.21
N ASP A 580 16.12 -1.93 24.26
CA ASP A 580 15.68 -1.93 25.65
C ASP A 580 15.29 -0.52 26.10
N ARG A 581 16.03 0.50 25.64
CA ARG A 581 15.73 1.91 25.92
C ARG A 581 14.84 2.56 24.87
N GLY A 582 14.94 2.09 23.63
CA GLY A 582 14.33 2.70 22.46
C GLY A 582 15.25 3.71 21.79
N THR A 583 14.98 3.99 20.51
CA THR A 583 15.80 4.88 19.68
C THR A 583 14.94 5.79 18.81
N ILE A 584 15.18 7.10 18.87
CA ILE A 584 14.64 8.09 17.93
C ILE A 584 15.38 7.98 16.60
N CYS A 585 14.76 7.31 15.65
CA CYS A 585 15.21 7.18 14.27
C CYS A 585 14.14 7.69 13.27
N PRO A 586 14.48 8.49 12.24
CA PRO A 586 13.52 8.91 11.23
C PRO A 586 12.95 7.75 10.40
N PHE A 587 13.69 6.64 10.29
CA PHE A 587 13.21 5.40 9.66
C PHE A 587 12.15 4.68 10.50
N GLY A 588 11.87 5.13 11.72
CA GLY A 588 10.73 4.62 12.49
C GLY A 588 9.38 5.07 11.95
N PHE A 589 9.34 6.20 11.22
CA PHE A 589 8.10 6.70 10.62
C PHE A 589 7.77 5.95 9.33
N TRP A 590 6.55 5.42 9.23
CA TRP A 590 6.09 4.70 8.04
C TRP A 590 6.22 5.53 6.77
N GLY A 591 5.92 6.83 6.83
CA GLY A 591 5.97 7.71 5.66
C GLY A 591 7.38 8.03 5.17
N LEU A 592 8.40 7.87 6.00
CA LEU A 592 9.81 8.08 5.64
C LEU A 592 10.47 6.76 5.23
N ALA A 593 10.25 5.68 5.99
CA ALA A 593 10.83 4.38 5.68
C ALA A 593 10.26 3.79 4.40
N ASN A 594 8.94 3.82 4.24
CA ASN A 594 8.20 3.09 3.21
C ASN A 594 7.60 4.01 2.15
N VAL A 595 7.23 3.43 1.02
CA VAL A 595 6.32 4.06 0.06
C VAL A 595 4.88 3.77 0.50
N LEU A 596 4.07 4.80 0.64
CA LEU A 596 2.66 4.65 1.03
C LEU A 596 1.77 4.91 -0.17
N GLU A 597 0.66 4.17 -0.24
CA GLU A 597 -0.46 4.48 -1.11
C GLU A 597 -1.78 4.27 -0.38
N HIS A 598 -2.74 5.16 -0.63
CA HIS A 598 -4.08 5.13 -0.05
C HIS A 598 -5.11 5.04 -1.18
N PRO A 599 -5.08 3.96 -1.99
CA PRO A 599 -5.94 3.82 -3.16
C PRO A 599 -7.41 3.92 -2.74
N PRO A 600 -8.16 4.94 -3.22
CA PRO A 600 -9.59 5.00 -2.96
C PRO A 600 -10.28 3.76 -3.55
N SER A 601 -11.28 3.23 -2.84
CA SER A 601 -12.11 2.15 -3.37
C SER A 601 -12.76 2.61 -4.66
N SER A 602 -12.52 1.89 -5.76
CA SER A 602 -13.12 2.16 -7.04
C SER A 602 -13.87 0.93 -7.50
N LEU A 603 -15.18 0.94 -7.22
CA LEU A 603 -16.05 -0.20 -7.49
C LEU A 603 -16.26 -0.46 -8.99
N ASP A 604 -15.88 0.46 -9.86
CA ASP A 604 -16.23 0.43 -11.29
C ASP A 604 -15.03 0.56 -12.25
N ARG A 605 -13.82 0.72 -11.73
CA ARG A 605 -12.59 0.80 -12.54
C ARG A 605 -11.35 0.48 -11.73
N ILE A 606 -10.27 0.21 -12.46
CA ILE A 606 -8.91 0.17 -11.91
C ILE A 606 -8.40 1.61 -11.80
N LEU A 607 -7.72 1.93 -10.69
CA LEU A 607 -7.00 3.19 -10.58
C LEU A 607 -5.85 3.20 -11.61
N PRO A 608 -5.75 4.25 -12.43
CA PRO A 608 -4.74 4.27 -13.48
C PRO A 608 -3.33 4.44 -12.89
N ARG A 609 -2.32 3.90 -13.59
CA ARG A 609 -0.90 4.12 -13.31
C ARG A 609 -0.26 5.20 -14.15
N THR A 610 -0.99 5.74 -15.10
CA THR A 610 -0.59 6.91 -15.89
C THR A 610 -1.77 7.86 -15.96
N THR A 611 -1.52 9.16 -15.86
CA THR A 611 -2.60 10.16 -15.93
C THR A 611 -3.24 10.22 -17.33
N SER A 612 -2.48 9.90 -18.37
CA SER A 612 -3.00 9.66 -19.72
C SER A 612 -2.03 8.84 -20.56
N ALA A 613 -2.45 8.47 -21.77
CA ALA A 613 -1.59 7.88 -22.79
C ALA A 613 -0.92 8.91 -23.71
N THR A 614 -1.30 10.18 -23.61
CA THR A 614 -0.90 11.23 -24.56
C THR A 614 0.12 12.18 -23.95
N ALA A 615 1.27 12.33 -24.60
CA ALA A 615 2.27 13.33 -24.27
C ALA A 615 2.12 14.57 -25.19
N PRO A 616 2.51 15.79 -24.74
CA PRO A 616 3.03 16.10 -23.41
C PRO A 616 1.94 16.14 -22.31
N PRO A 617 2.33 16.01 -21.02
CA PRO A 617 1.40 16.23 -19.91
C PRO A 617 0.86 17.67 -19.90
N SER A 618 -0.43 17.85 -19.64
CA SER A 618 -1.06 19.17 -19.45
C SER A 618 -1.32 19.46 -17.97
N VAL A 619 -1.33 20.74 -17.61
CA VAL A 619 -1.55 21.20 -16.24
C VAL A 619 -2.60 22.29 -16.16
N VAL A 620 -3.54 22.13 -15.24
CA VAL A 620 -4.46 23.19 -14.82
C VAL A 620 -4.16 23.55 -13.37
N VAL A 621 -3.94 24.83 -13.10
CA VAL A 621 -3.73 25.36 -11.76
C VAL A 621 -4.91 26.22 -11.35
N ALA A 622 -5.50 25.91 -10.20
CA ALA A 622 -6.52 26.69 -9.54
C ALA A 622 -5.88 27.41 -8.35
N VAL A 623 -5.80 28.74 -8.40
CA VAL A 623 -5.03 29.52 -7.42
C VAL A 623 -5.88 30.57 -6.70
N ASN A 624 -5.68 30.69 -5.39
CA ASN A 624 -6.10 31.86 -4.63
C ASN A 624 -5.00 32.94 -4.66
N PRO A 625 -5.22 34.10 -5.32
CA PRO A 625 -4.22 35.15 -5.46
C PRO A 625 -3.96 35.93 -4.16
N THR A 626 -4.72 35.70 -3.09
CA THR A 626 -4.45 36.31 -1.77
C THR A 626 -3.30 35.61 -1.05
N LEU A 627 -2.91 34.40 -1.48
CA LEU A 627 -1.79 33.68 -0.90
C LEU A 627 -0.47 34.41 -1.14
N ARG A 628 0.35 34.45 -0.09
CA ARG A 628 1.68 35.06 -0.13
C ARG A 628 2.57 34.34 -1.14
N ASP A 629 3.34 35.13 -1.90
CA ASP A 629 4.32 34.64 -2.88
C ASP A 629 3.73 33.76 -4.01
N HIS A 630 2.40 33.77 -4.23
CA HIS A 630 1.76 32.91 -5.23
C HIS A 630 2.32 33.11 -6.65
N GLN A 631 2.61 34.35 -7.06
CA GLN A 631 3.20 34.63 -8.38
C GLN A 631 4.57 33.97 -8.55
N ARG A 632 5.41 34.03 -7.52
CA ARG A 632 6.72 33.37 -7.54
C ARG A 632 6.56 31.86 -7.66
N HIS A 633 5.62 31.30 -6.90
CA HIS A 633 5.33 29.87 -6.96
C HIS A 633 4.83 29.45 -8.36
N LEU A 634 3.89 30.18 -8.95
CA LEU A 634 3.41 29.93 -10.31
C LEU A 634 4.53 30.02 -11.35
N GLY A 635 5.45 30.99 -11.20
CA GLY A 635 6.65 31.09 -12.05
C GLY A 635 7.55 29.85 -11.96
N ARG A 636 7.72 29.29 -10.75
CA ARG A 636 8.48 28.05 -10.55
C ARG A 636 7.77 26.83 -11.13
N VAL A 637 6.46 26.69 -10.90
CA VAL A 637 5.65 25.63 -11.50
C VAL A 637 5.72 25.69 -13.03
N SER A 638 5.57 26.89 -13.61
CA SER A 638 5.73 27.12 -15.06
C SER A 638 7.12 26.71 -15.58
N THR A 639 8.18 27.03 -14.82
CA THR A 639 9.55 26.64 -15.17
C THR A 639 9.74 25.13 -15.14
N LEU A 640 9.23 24.44 -14.11
CA LEU A 640 9.27 22.96 -14.00
C LEU A 640 8.51 22.29 -15.16
N ILE A 641 7.40 22.89 -15.57
CA ILE A 641 6.58 22.41 -16.68
C ILE A 641 7.27 22.67 -18.04
N GLY A 642 8.27 23.54 -18.13
CA GLY A 642 9.16 23.64 -19.30
C GLY A 642 8.47 24.04 -20.61
N GLY A 643 7.49 24.95 -20.55
CA GLY A 643 6.78 25.48 -21.73
C GLY A 643 5.62 24.62 -22.25
N ARG A 644 5.20 23.57 -21.51
CA ARG A 644 3.98 22.80 -21.82
C ARG A 644 2.72 23.59 -21.41
N ASP A 645 1.55 23.10 -21.83
CA ASP A 645 0.26 23.72 -21.57
C ASP A 645 -0.02 23.87 -20.07
N LEU A 646 0.09 25.11 -19.59
CA LEU A 646 -0.24 25.52 -18.24
C LEU A 646 -1.40 26.51 -18.28
N ASN A 647 -2.56 26.09 -17.77
CA ASN A 647 -3.73 26.95 -17.63
C ASN A 647 -3.88 27.36 -16.17
N VAL A 648 -3.72 28.66 -15.86
CA VAL A 648 -3.94 29.20 -14.52
C VAL A 648 -5.35 29.79 -14.44
N THR A 649 -6.10 29.40 -13.42
CA THR A 649 -7.50 29.77 -13.21
C THR A 649 -7.69 30.33 -11.81
N THR A 650 -8.58 31.31 -11.68
CA THR A 650 -8.88 31.98 -10.39
C THR A 650 -10.37 31.96 -10.06
N SER A 651 -11.19 31.34 -10.91
CA SER A 651 -12.62 31.14 -10.69
C SER A 651 -13.04 29.71 -11.01
N TRP A 652 -14.11 29.26 -10.37
CA TRP A 652 -14.71 27.94 -10.58
C TRP A 652 -15.13 27.73 -12.04
N ARG A 653 -15.66 28.78 -12.68
CA ARG A 653 -16.09 28.74 -14.08
C ARG A 653 -14.92 28.47 -15.02
N GLU A 654 -13.80 29.17 -14.83
CA GLU A 654 -12.58 28.99 -15.62
C GLU A 654 -11.97 27.61 -15.38
N LEU A 655 -11.85 27.21 -14.11
CA LEU A 655 -11.36 25.88 -13.74
C LEU A 655 -12.17 24.78 -14.43
N ARG A 656 -13.50 24.84 -14.34
CA ARG A 656 -14.39 23.86 -14.96
C ARG A 656 -14.21 23.81 -16.48
N SER A 657 -14.05 24.97 -17.11
CA SER A 657 -13.82 25.06 -18.56
C SER A 657 -12.46 24.48 -18.95
N ALA A 658 -11.39 24.83 -18.23
CA ALA A 658 -10.03 24.40 -18.53
C ALA A 658 -9.81 22.90 -18.31
N ALA A 659 -10.51 22.30 -17.36
CA ALA A 659 -10.41 20.87 -17.04
C ALA A 659 -11.59 20.03 -17.57
N ALA A 660 -12.43 20.56 -18.46
CA ALA A 660 -13.61 19.88 -18.99
C ALA A 660 -13.26 18.56 -19.72
N ASP A 661 -12.23 18.60 -20.56
CA ASP A 661 -11.77 17.46 -21.35
C ASP A 661 -10.75 16.56 -20.61
N GLY A 662 -10.44 16.92 -19.36
CA GLY A 662 -9.39 16.28 -18.57
C GLY A 662 -8.03 16.96 -18.69
N THR A 663 -7.17 16.74 -17.70
CA THR A 663 -5.79 17.21 -17.63
C THR A 663 -4.93 16.15 -16.94
N ASP A 664 -3.60 16.22 -17.04
CA ASP A 664 -2.73 15.25 -16.35
C ASP A 664 -2.50 15.65 -14.91
N VAL A 665 -2.39 16.95 -14.64
CA VAL A 665 -2.25 17.49 -13.29
C VAL A 665 -3.28 18.59 -13.08
N LEU A 666 -4.10 18.42 -12.05
CA LEU A 666 -4.99 19.47 -11.56
C LEU A 666 -4.50 19.94 -10.20
N TYR A 667 -3.90 21.13 -10.16
CA TYR A 667 -3.21 21.65 -8.99
C TYR A 667 -4.00 22.77 -8.32
N PHE A 668 -4.45 22.55 -7.08
CA PHE A 668 -5.07 23.57 -6.25
C PHE A 668 -4.02 24.16 -5.31
N PHE A 669 -3.84 25.48 -5.37
CA PHE A 669 -3.02 26.25 -4.46
C PHE A 669 -3.89 27.34 -3.81
N GLY A 670 -4.41 27.04 -2.63
CA GLY A 670 -5.48 27.83 -2.02
C GLY A 670 -5.58 27.61 -0.51
N HIS A 671 -6.47 28.35 0.14
CA HIS A 671 -6.85 28.07 1.51
C HIS A 671 -7.83 26.90 1.53
N GLY A 672 -7.62 25.99 2.48
CA GLY A 672 -8.59 24.97 2.84
C GLY A 672 -9.20 25.34 4.19
N ARG A 673 -10.50 25.14 4.34
CA ARG A 673 -11.16 25.29 5.65
C ARG A 673 -12.40 24.42 5.75
N LEU A 674 -12.87 24.26 6.98
CA LEU A 674 -14.18 23.69 7.26
C LEU A 674 -15.22 24.81 7.16
N ALA A 675 -16.07 24.75 6.14
CA ALA A 675 -17.14 25.71 5.93
C ALA A 675 -18.46 25.15 6.47
N VAL A 676 -19.22 25.98 7.18
CA VAL A 676 -20.63 25.67 7.48
C VAL A 676 -21.41 25.86 6.18
N VAL A 677 -22.11 24.82 5.75
CA VAL A 677 -22.99 24.90 4.58
C VAL A 677 -24.35 25.40 5.06
N ASP A 678 -24.86 26.48 4.45
CA ASP A 678 -26.15 27.07 4.82
C ASP A 678 -27.26 26.01 4.89
N GLY A 679 -27.95 25.97 6.02
CA GLY A 679 -29.04 25.03 6.27
C GLY A 679 -28.62 23.61 6.68
N LEU A 680 -27.33 23.31 6.81
CA LEU A 680 -26.84 22.03 7.34
C LEU A 680 -26.09 22.23 8.67
N PRO A 681 -26.33 21.36 9.67
CA PRO A 681 -25.62 21.43 10.96
C PRO A 681 -24.16 20.97 10.88
N THR A 682 -23.73 20.43 9.73
CA THR A 682 -22.41 19.83 9.55
C THR A 682 -21.50 20.72 8.73
N GLN A 683 -20.23 20.81 9.13
CA GLN A 683 -19.19 21.43 8.32
C GLN A 683 -18.80 20.54 7.12
N GLN A 684 -18.36 21.16 6.05
CA GLN A 684 -17.77 20.47 4.90
C GLN A 684 -16.39 21.08 4.57
N PRO A 685 -15.45 20.27 4.07
CA PRO A 685 -14.20 20.81 3.58
C PRO A 685 -14.48 21.69 2.36
N ALA A 686 -13.85 22.85 2.32
CA ALA A 686 -13.96 23.81 1.25
C ALA A 686 -12.58 24.31 0.83
N LEU A 687 -12.41 24.51 -0.48
CA LEU A 687 -11.22 25.08 -1.08
C LEU A 687 -11.57 26.44 -1.67
N GLU A 688 -10.80 27.45 -1.29
CA GLU A 688 -10.95 28.78 -1.85
C GLU A 688 -10.24 28.91 -3.18
N LEU A 689 -10.96 29.51 -4.13
CA LEU A 689 -10.49 29.85 -5.46
C LEU A 689 -10.78 31.34 -5.68
N GLY A 690 -9.78 32.12 -6.08
CA GLY A 690 -9.94 33.57 -6.12
C GLY A 690 -10.13 34.18 -4.72
N SER A 691 -10.75 35.35 -4.64
CA SER A 691 -10.97 36.06 -3.37
C SER A 691 -12.27 35.70 -2.66
N GLU A 692 -13.27 35.17 -3.37
CA GLU A 692 -14.64 35.01 -2.84
C GLU A 692 -15.32 33.69 -3.25
N GLU A 693 -14.67 32.84 -4.06
CA GLU A 693 -15.28 31.59 -4.51
C GLU A 693 -14.75 30.38 -3.78
N TRP A 694 -15.63 29.39 -3.65
CA TRP A 694 -15.40 28.19 -2.86
C TRP A 694 -15.85 26.96 -3.62
N ILE A 695 -15.06 25.90 -3.47
CA ILE A 695 -15.34 24.59 -4.03
C ILE A 695 -15.53 23.65 -2.85
N THR A 696 -16.66 22.96 -2.82
CA THR A 696 -16.93 21.88 -1.88
C THR A 696 -17.04 20.55 -2.64
N PRO A 697 -16.86 19.40 -1.96
CA PRO A 697 -17.11 18.09 -2.56
C PRO A 697 -18.51 17.98 -3.21
N GLY A 698 -19.53 18.56 -2.59
CA GLY A 698 -20.89 18.60 -3.15
C GLY A 698 -20.96 19.34 -4.48
N ARG A 699 -20.27 20.48 -4.61
CA ARG A 699 -20.21 21.27 -5.86
C ARG A 699 -19.53 20.48 -6.99
N LEU A 700 -18.48 19.71 -6.67
CA LEU A 700 -17.81 18.82 -7.63
C LEU A 700 -18.74 17.72 -8.15
N GLY A 701 -19.72 17.27 -7.35
CA GLY A 701 -20.76 16.33 -7.79
C GLY A 701 -21.51 16.81 -9.04
N SER A 702 -21.84 18.11 -9.11
CA SER A 702 -22.51 18.70 -10.29
C SER A 702 -21.61 18.73 -11.54
N TRP A 703 -20.29 18.78 -11.35
CA TRP A 703 -19.33 18.77 -12.46
C TRP A 703 -19.32 17.41 -13.17
N SER A 704 -19.51 16.30 -12.44
CA SER A 704 -19.52 14.93 -12.98
C SER A 704 -20.59 14.65 -14.05
N ALA A 705 -21.64 15.47 -14.09
CA ALA A 705 -22.67 15.42 -15.12
C ALA A 705 -22.18 15.93 -16.48
N THR A 706 -21.12 16.75 -16.49
CA THR A 706 -20.61 17.43 -17.70
C THR A 706 -19.16 17.11 -18.02
N ALA A 707 -18.35 16.74 -17.04
CA ALA A 707 -17.01 16.21 -17.26
C ALA A 707 -16.91 14.83 -16.62
N ARG A 708 -16.55 13.84 -17.44
CA ARG A 708 -16.04 12.56 -16.95
C ARG A 708 -14.69 12.38 -17.59
N TRP A 709 -13.64 12.41 -16.78
CA TRP A 709 -12.26 12.25 -17.23
C TRP A 709 -12.05 10.80 -17.71
N ARG A 710 -12.46 10.53 -18.96
CA ARG A 710 -12.42 9.16 -19.52
C ARG A 710 -11.01 8.81 -19.99
N TYR A 711 -10.39 9.73 -20.72
CA TYR A 711 -9.12 9.51 -21.43
C TYR A 711 -7.91 10.10 -20.73
N ARG A 712 -8.05 11.31 -20.17
CA ARG A 712 -7.01 12.01 -19.42
C ARG A 712 -7.51 12.27 -18.01
N ARG A 713 -6.97 11.50 -17.06
CA ARG A 713 -7.39 11.40 -15.65
C ARG A 713 -6.34 12.12 -14.81
N PRO A 714 -6.66 13.28 -14.22
CA PRO A 714 -5.67 14.05 -13.51
C PRO A 714 -5.22 13.36 -12.23
N LEU A 715 -3.94 13.48 -11.93
CA LEU A 715 -3.47 13.54 -10.56
C LEU A 715 -3.87 14.91 -10.01
N VAL A 716 -4.76 14.90 -9.01
CA VAL A 716 -5.22 16.12 -8.35
C VAL A 716 -4.32 16.40 -7.15
N ILE A 717 -3.82 17.62 -7.02
CA ILE A 717 -2.99 18.02 -5.89
C ILE A 717 -3.73 19.11 -5.12
N LEU A 718 -4.09 18.84 -3.87
CA LEU A 718 -4.85 19.72 -3.00
C LEU A 718 -3.92 20.42 -2.01
N ASN A 719 -3.16 21.40 -2.48
CA ASN A 719 -2.20 22.14 -1.67
C ASN A 719 -2.86 23.31 -0.93
N GLY A 720 -3.79 22.95 -0.05
CA GLY A 720 -4.43 23.83 0.93
C GLY A 720 -4.46 23.16 2.29
N CYS A 721 -4.98 23.84 3.31
CA CYS A 721 -5.03 23.33 4.68
C CYS A 721 -6.08 22.21 4.87
N GLY A 722 -5.68 21.07 5.46
CA GLY A 722 -6.60 20.01 5.89
C GLY A 722 -7.43 19.40 4.74
N THR A 723 -6.91 19.40 3.51
CA THR A 723 -7.68 19.00 2.34
C THR A 723 -7.90 17.48 2.22
N GLY A 724 -7.04 16.71 2.89
CA GLY A 724 -7.09 15.26 3.01
C GLY A 724 -7.66 14.78 4.34
N GLU A 725 -7.90 15.70 5.27
CA GLU A 725 -8.52 15.38 6.55
C GLU A 725 -9.91 14.78 6.30
N THR A 726 -10.07 13.52 6.67
CA THR A 726 -11.38 12.87 6.74
C THR A 726 -11.75 12.71 8.20
N LEU A 727 -12.87 13.30 8.59
CA LEU A 727 -13.48 13.12 9.90
C LEU A 727 -14.77 12.31 9.74
N SER A 728 -15.12 11.55 10.78
CA SER A 728 -16.39 10.82 10.89
C SER A 728 -17.62 11.70 10.55
N ASP A 729 -17.53 12.98 10.90
CA ASP A 729 -18.64 13.94 10.85
C ASP A 729 -18.75 14.66 9.50
N LEU A 730 -17.79 14.44 8.58
CA LEU A 730 -17.87 15.02 7.24
C LEU A 730 -18.82 14.21 6.36
N LEU A 731 -19.73 14.91 5.67
CA LEU A 731 -20.67 14.30 4.72
C LEU A 731 -19.99 13.79 3.45
N ALA A 732 -18.93 14.46 3.00
CA ALA A 732 -18.18 14.12 1.80
C ALA A 732 -16.75 14.67 1.87
N GLY A 733 -15.79 13.94 1.30
CA GLY A 733 -14.39 14.35 1.17
C GLY A 733 -14.01 14.69 -0.26
N PHE A 734 -12.96 15.50 -0.43
CA PHE A 734 -12.43 15.83 -1.76
C PHE A 734 -11.89 14.61 -2.50
N VAL A 735 -11.29 13.66 -1.78
CA VAL A 735 -10.74 12.42 -2.36
C VAL A 735 -11.82 11.66 -3.14
N ASP A 736 -12.96 11.39 -2.50
CA ASP A 736 -14.07 10.71 -3.15
C ASP A 736 -14.69 11.53 -4.27
N ALA A 737 -14.80 12.85 -4.10
CA ALA A 737 -15.34 13.72 -5.15
C ALA A 737 -14.48 13.72 -6.42
N PHE A 738 -13.15 13.84 -6.30
CA PHE A 738 -12.27 13.84 -7.47
C PHE A 738 -12.08 12.44 -8.06
N VAL A 739 -11.84 11.43 -7.22
CA VAL A 739 -11.59 10.08 -7.71
C VAL A 739 -12.92 9.42 -8.07
N ASN A 740 -13.85 9.23 -7.14
CA ASN A 740 -15.04 8.44 -7.42
C ASN A 740 -16.06 9.16 -8.30
N SER A 741 -16.30 10.46 -8.12
CA SER A 741 -17.27 11.19 -8.96
C SER A 741 -16.72 11.67 -10.30
N LEU A 742 -15.49 12.21 -10.34
CA LEU A 742 -14.91 12.81 -11.57
C LEU A 742 -13.97 11.87 -12.34
N ARG A 743 -13.64 10.71 -11.78
CA ARG A 743 -12.73 9.71 -12.36
C ARG A 743 -11.25 10.13 -12.41
N GLY A 744 -10.80 10.95 -11.47
CA GLY A 744 -9.38 11.30 -11.30
C GLY A 744 -8.50 10.06 -11.14
N ALA A 745 -7.21 10.21 -11.49
CA ALA A 745 -6.20 9.17 -11.31
C ALA A 745 -5.83 8.98 -9.84
N GLY A 746 -5.91 10.07 -9.07
CA GLY A 746 -5.63 10.06 -7.65
C GLY A 746 -5.58 11.47 -7.09
N VAL A 747 -5.38 11.58 -5.78
CA VAL A 747 -5.32 12.85 -5.05
C VAL A 747 -4.10 12.86 -4.13
N ILE A 748 -3.28 13.93 -4.16
CA ILE A 748 -2.32 14.25 -3.09
C ILE A 748 -2.96 15.33 -2.22
N ALA A 749 -3.07 15.09 -0.92
CA ALA A 749 -3.75 16.02 -0.01
C ALA A 749 -3.00 16.18 1.32
N THR A 750 -3.39 17.18 2.11
CA THR A 750 -2.78 17.50 3.41
C THR A 750 -3.68 17.05 4.57
N GLU A 751 -3.09 16.41 5.58
CA GLU A 751 -3.79 16.01 6.81
C GLU A 751 -4.04 17.19 7.76
N ILE A 752 -3.26 18.27 7.63
CA ILE A 752 -3.29 19.41 8.55
C ILE A 752 -3.20 20.73 7.78
N ALA A 753 -3.40 21.83 8.48
CA ALA A 753 -2.97 23.13 7.98
C ALA A 753 -1.46 23.16 7.77
N VAL A 754 -1.04 23.67 6.62
CA VAL A 754 0.36 23.78 6.23
C VAL A 754 0.70 25.24 5.93
N GLU A 755 1.86 25.69 6.37
CA GLU A 755 2.37 27.02 6.01
C GLU A 755 2.59 27.11 4.49
N SER A 756 2.18 28.23 3.89
CA SER A 756 2.10 28.36 2.43
C SER A 756 3.45 28.17 1.71
N ARG A 757 4.57 28.65 2.26
CA ARG A 757 5.90 28.47 1.63
C ARG A 757 6.42 27.06 1.75
N ALA A 758 6.21 26.40 2.89
CA ALA A 758 6.49 24.98 3.05
C ALA A 758 5.66 24.15 2.07
N ALA A 759 4.38 24.51 1.91
CA ALA A 759 3.48 23.89 0.96
C ALA A 759 3.91 24.09 -0.50
N GLN A 760 4.34 25.30 -0.86
CA GLN A 760 4.91 25.60 -2.18
C GLN A 760 6.17 24.75 -2.43
N TYR A 761 7.11 24.72 -1.48
CA TYR A 761 8.35 23.98 -1.61
C TYR A 761 8.12 22.47 -1.75
N ALA A 762 7.23 21.91 -0.92
CA ALA A 762 6.87 20.51 -0.98
C ALA A 762 6.32 20.10 -2.36
N MET A 763 5.38 20.89 -2.88
CA MET A 763 4.75 20.57 -4.16
C MET A 763 5.63 20.91 -5.37
N GLU A 764 6.50 21.93 -5.29
CA GLU A 764 7.55 22.15 -6.30
C GLU A 764 8.49 20.95 -6.40
N ALA A 765 8.94 20.42 -5.26
CA ALA A 765 9.79 19.23 -5.22
C ALA A 765 9.06 17.98 -5.73
N PHE A 766 7.81 17.77 -5.31
CA PHE A 766 6.99 16.66 -5.78
C PHE A 766 6.83 16.68 -7.31
N LEU A 767 6.43 17.84 -7.83
CA LEU A 767 6.24 18.06 -9.25
C LEU A 767 7.53 17.82 -10.04
N ALA A 768 8.66 18.40 -9.58
CA ALA A 768 9.95 18.18 -10.22
C ALA A 768 10.29 16.69 -10.39
N ARG A 769 10.00 15.86 -9.37
CA ARG A 769 10.23 14.41 -9.42
C ARG A 769 9.24 13.69 -10.35
N MET A 770 7.96 14.03 -10.30
CA MET A 770 6.96 13.47 -11.24
C MET A 770 7.33 13.77 -12.70
N TRP A 771 7.84 14.97 -13.00
CA TRP A 771 8.33 15.34 -14.34
C TRP A 771 9.68 14.69 -14.70
N ALA A 772 10.45 14.23 -13.72
CA ALA A 772 11.63 13.41 -13.94
C ALA A 772 11.29 11.93 -14.21
N GLY A 773 10.03 11.54 -14.03
CA GLY A 773 9.53 10.19 -14.27
C GLY A 773 9.40 9.32 -13.02
N ASP A 774 9.56 9.90 -11.83
CA ASP A 774 9.28 9.19 -10.59
C ASP A 774 7.79 8.85 -10.47
N THR A 775 7.51 7.78 -9.74
CA THR A 775 6.14 7.42 -9.36
C THR A 775 5.63 8.35 -8.25
N ALA A 776 4.31 8.51 -8.13
CA ALA A 776 3.70 9.37 -7.12
C ALA A 776 4.12 8.98 -5.69
N GLY A 777 4.19 7.67 -5.40
CA GLY A 777 4.65 7.17 -4.10
C GLY A 777 6.14 7.45 -3.86
N GLY A 778 6.99 7.21 -4.86
CA GLY A 778 8.43 7.47 -4.78
C GLY A 778 8.74 8.96 -4.65
N ALA A 779 8.11 9.79 -5.48
CA ALA A 779 8.22 11.25 -5.44
C ALA A 779 7.80 11.81 -4.08
N LEU A 780 6.66 11.36 -3.53
CA LEU A 780 6.21 11.87 -2.23
C LEU A 780 7.12 11.40 -1.08
N ARG A 781 7.61 10.16 -1.10
CA ARG A 781 8.60 9.68 -0.13
C ARG A 781 9.87 10.54 -0.18
N ALA A 782 10.38 10.86 -1.36
CA ALA A 782 11.55 11.71 -1.50
C ALA A 782 11.31 13.14 -1.00
N VAL A 783 10.14 13.73 -1.28
CA VAL A 783 9.75 15.04 -0.72
C VAL A 783 9.76 15.04 0.80
N ARG A 784 9.33 13.94 1.44
CA ARG A 784 9.39 13.80 2.90
C ARG A 784 10.81 13.87 3.43
N TRP A 785 11.75 13.18 2.79
CA TRP A 785 13.16 13.23 3.14
C TRP A 785 13.79 14.59 2.87
N GLN A 786 13.43 15.24 1.76
CA GLN A 786 13.90 16.59 1.43
C GLN A 786 13.39 17.64 2.42
N LEU A 787 12.14 17.54 2.88
CA LEU A 787 11.64 18.40 3.94
C LEU A 787 12.36 18.10 5.26
N LEU A 788 12.60 16.83 5.57
CA LEU A 788 13.32 16.44 6.78
C LEU A 788 14.75 17.00 6.78
N SER A 789 15.44 17.00 5.64
CA SER A 789 16.79 17.57 5.51
C SER A 789 16.82 19.10 5.63
N SER A 790 15.68 19.75 5.42
CA SER A 790 15.46 21.16 5.77
C SER A 790 15.05 21.38 7.23
N GLY A 791 15.09 20.35 8.07
CA GLY A 791 14.66 20.43 9.47
C GLY A 791 13.15 20.44 9.69
N SER A 792 12.38 20.00 8.70
CA SER A 792 10.92 20.07 8.70
C SER A 792 10.30 18.67 8.60
N VAL A 793 9.48 18.28 9.59
CA VAL A 793 8.74 17.01 9.55
C VAL A 793 7.49 17.05 8.67
N LEU A 794 7.27 18.15 7.94
CA LEU A 794 6.00 18.42 7.26
C LEU A 794 5.70 17.60 6.03
N GLY A 795 6.68 16.87 5.52
CA GLY A 795 6.38 15.85 4.54
C GLY A 795 5.35 14.84 5.05
N LEU A 796 5.33 14.60 6.37
CA LEU A 796 4.38 13.70 7.02
C LEU A 796 2.95 14.29 7.09
N ALA A 797 2.74 15.53 6.68
CA ALA A 797 1.40 16.09 6.49
C ALA A 797 0.76 15.65 5.16
N TYR A 798 1.50 15.09 4.21
CA TYR A 798 0.99 14.78 2.88
C TYR A 798 0.64 13.29 2.73
N THR A 799 -0.56 13.04 2.19
CA THR A 799 -1.11 11.69 1.97
C THR A 799 -1.36 11.44 0.47
N PRO A 800 -0.86 10.33 -0.11
CA PRO A 800 -1.10 9.96 -1.50
C PRO A 800 -2.32 9.04 -1.65
N HIS A 801 -3.48 9.60 -1.99
CA HIS A 801 -4.70 8.87 -2.33
C HIS A 801 -4.72 8.45 -3.81
N CYS A 802 -3.75 7.62 -4.19
CA CYS A 802 -3.56 7.13 -5.56
C CYS A 802 -2.86 5.77 -5.56
N ASP A 803 -2.66 5.16 -6.72
CA ASP A 803 -1.68 4.07 -6.87
C ASP A 803 -0.27 4.64 -6.64
N ALA A 804 0.55 3.98 -5.83
CA ALA A 804 1.93 4.40 -5.57
C ALA A 804 2.77 4.50 -6.85
N PHE A 805 2.44 3.70 -7.87
CA PHE A 805 3.14 3.62 -9.15
C PHE A 805 2.55 4.55 -10.23
N LEU A 806 1.66 5.48 -9.86
CA LEU A 806 1.13 6.49 -10.78
C LEU A 806 2.26 7.41 -11.31
N THR A 807 2.36 7.57 -12.62
CA THR A 807 3.31 8.47 -13.32
C THR A 807 2.60 9.43 -14.27
N LEU A 808 3.33 10.44 -14.76
CA LEU A 808 2.90 11.29 -15.87
C LEU A 808 3.18 10.61 -17.23
N PRO A 809 2.45 10.95 -18.32
CA PRO A 809 2.68 10.36 -19.64
C PRO A 809 4.10 10.64 -20.14
N GLY A 810 4.65 9.69 -20.91
CA GLY A 810 5.97 9.81 -21.54
C GLY A 810 7.15 9.32 -20.68
N HIS A 811 6.89 8.91 -19.43
CA HIS A 811 7.93 8.44 -18.50
C HIS A 811 7.69 7.01 -18.00
N SER A 812 7.14 6.12 -18.84
CA SER A 812 6.96 4.72 -18.44
C SER A 812 8.33 4.07 -18.20
N THR A 813 8.69 3.92 -16.93
CA THR A 813 9.93 3.29 -16.44
C THR A 813 9.85 1.77 -16.38
N LEU A 814 8.76 1.16 -16.89
CA LEU A 814 8.70 -0.29 -17.06
C LEU A 814 9.63 -0.72 -18.20
N THR A 815 10.92 -0.79 -17.88
CA THR A 815 12.00 -1.38 -18.69
C THR A 815 11.92 -2.92 -18.62
N GLY A 816 10.75 -3.48 -18.91
CA GLY A 816 10.48 -4.91 -18.87
C GLY A 816 9.47 -5.30 -19.95
N ASP A 817 9.96 -5.45 -21.18
CA ASP A 817 9.57 -6.46 -22.17
C ASP A 817 8.08 -6.83 -22.34
N SER A 818 7.13 -5.89 -22.25
CA SER A 818 5.78 -6.13 -22.77
C SER A 818 5.70 -5.65 -24.22
N THR A 819 6.01 -6.53 -25.17
CA THR A 819 5.49 -6.41 -26.54
C THR A 819 3.98 -6.67 -26.53
N LEU A 820 3.22 -5.72 -25.97
CA LEU A 820 1.80 -5.61 -26.22
C LEU A 820 1.65 -4.82 -27.52
N THR A 821 1.66 -5.56 -28.63
CA THR A 821 1.29 -5.04 -29.94
C THR A 821 -0.11 -4.44 -29.88
N ASP A 822 -0.19 -3.14 -30.11
CA ASP A 822 -1.42 -2.38 -30.29
C ASP A 822 -2.11 -2.83 -31.59
N ASP A 823 -2.97 -3.84 -31.49
CA ASP A 823 -3.69 -4.46 -32.60
C ASP A 823 -4.95 -3.64 -33.01
N ARG A 824 -4.83 -2.31 -33.02
CA ARG A 824 -5.89 -1.40 -33.50
C ARG A 824 -5.48 -0.68 -34.79
N LYS A 825 -5.05 -1.44 -35.81
CA LYS A 825 -5.06 -0.96 -37.20
C LYS A 825 -5.52 -2.04 -38.18
N GLY A 826 -6.78 -1.90 -38.62
CA GLY A 826 -7.41 -2.61 -39.73
C GLY A 826 -8.90 -2.77 -39.42
N ARG A 827 -9.84 -2.13 -40.11
CA ARG A 827 -10.01 -1.91 -41.56
C ARG A 827 -11.12 -0.84 -41.80
N PRO A 828 -11.38 -0.41 -43.06
CA PRO A 828 -11.80 0.94 -43.44
C PRO A 828 -13.22 1.36 -43.03
#